data_AF-A0A6C0CWR5-F1
#
_entry.id   AF-A0A6C0CWR5-F1
#
_cell.length_a   1.000
_cell.length_b   1.000
_cell.length_c   1.000
_cell.angle_alpha   90.00
_cell.angle_beta   90.00
_cell.angle_gamma   90.00
#
_symmetry.space_group_name_H-M   'P 1'
#
loop_
_entity.id
_entity.type
_entity.pdbx_description
1 polymer ?
#
loop_
_entity_poly.entity_id
_entity_poly.type
_entity_poly.pdbx_seq_one_letter_code
_entity_poly.pdbx_strand_id
1 'polypeptide(L)'
;MELVITEKQEKQTICLNMIVKNESRIIADTLRKLCDKIKFDFWVICDTGSTDNTIEVIKDFFKKENIDGEIFCHEWKDFGHNRSLALAAAYQKTDYVLIFDADDEIVGDFKLPDKLIYDDYQFQFGNCIDNNCYVRSLLVNNRKKWIYVGVLHEVIVPYQHQPTNYVINGNYYTVSGRSGDRNTNNPDKYLKDAKILEKAYYEAVEKKDDIFNRYAFYCANSYKDHGDHENAIIWYTKTLTHNNWSQEKYICCLRLHDCYKALNKPEMAYYYCVKSFNYDSERGEGLYQLVQHYCCEGNNEIAYAYYTLMKDYLENRYLNTQQGSKLFIDNNVLNFFLPYYMIIVSEKTRNFQSGIKMFSIIFNKKAKGIANFYLGCMLYNLQFFIDKLIQEEKESFFKSFQEYVNFLEEIHYPLHECEIMTKYEVYGIKTKNTIQNQHFSVDECKKSNKVLFYTGWAGEKWNLTYSLTNALGGSETAVAYLSSNFPKNYEIYVAGDVQEETVDNIHYIHNFNLPNFLKTNAVHTIIISRYIGFLELFSFFSTYQLYLWAHDTIFHAFGSSNLNDQQILNKWNFKITNVVCLTEWHKEHFSERYPIIKNKIVTINNGLRNELFTYPLNEKIHKSFVYSSCSERGLGRLLALWPKIIEKWPEATLKISSYNNFPKDESEIKMSEIIKEYPSIEHMGKLGRSDLYKLMATSEYWLYPSYWPETSCITALEMLRTEVICVYYPVAGLTNTMQDYGIPIKENEELDVLFSITEEQKDILRFTGRKYAESCSWKNRANVWTDMMFGNEINDKIKIINLERRPDRKEKMIEQLKEKNVTNYEFVRAVDGKELKPTDEIKELFDGNCFFYRRSVIGCALSHVNLWKQLIADETSDYYIIIEDDVTLADNFSDKLNIALRKFKEKEADFLYLGAFSIKEQNNYINKLDIIKRTGEKCECTWGYVISKSGCKKMLNYFKYNAIRQAIDYSAYYTNNIENLYYLNESIVSAQSFHYEGNVDSDIQNNMDFLNFF
;
A
#
# COMPACT_ATOMS: atom_id res chain seq x y z
N MET A 1 -63.22 65.37 -7.91
CA MET A 1 -63.07 63.94 -7.55
C MET A 1 -62.51 63.28 -8.80
N GLU A 2 -61.18 63.20 -8.91
CA GLU A 2 -60.51 62.50 -10.01
C GLU A 2 -60.36 61.03 -9.61
N LEU A 3 -60.92 60.15 -10.43
CA LEU A 3 -60.75 58.71 -10.33
C LEU A 3 -59.35 58.34 -10.83
N VAL A 4 -58.44 58.03 -9.92
CA VAL A 4 -57.21 57.33 -10.25
C VAL A 4 -57.54 55.85 -10.36
N ILE A 5 -57.67 55.36 -11.59
CA ILE A 5 -57.72 53.93 -11.90
C ILE A 5 -56.27 53.44 -11.89
N THR A 6 -55.87 52.73 -10.84
CA THR A 6 -54.68 51.89 -10.89
C THR A 6 -55.04 50.60 -11.63
N GLU A 7 -54.51 50.42 -12.84
CA GLU A 7 -54.52 49.14 -13.53
C GLU A 7 -53.95 48.07 -12.61
N LYS A 8 -54.80 47.12 -12.24
CA LYS A 8 -54.40 45.89 -11.53
C LYS A 8 -53.53 45.13 -12.53
N GLN A 9 -52.21 45.10 -12.34
CA GLN A 9 -51.32 44.29 -13.16
C GLN A 9 -51.84 42.85 -13.17
N GLU A 10 -52.34 42.38 -14.31
CA GLU A 10 -52.78 41.00 -14.48
C GLU A 10 -51.56 40.09 -14.30
N LYS A 11 -51.59 39.29 -13.23
CA LYS A 11 -50.58 38.28 -12.96
C LYS A 11 -50.71 37.20 -14.03
N GLN A 12 -49.64 36.95 -14.77
CA GLN A 12 -49.61 35.97 -15.86
C GLN A 12 -49.78 34.55 -15.31
N THR A 13 -50.60 33.75 -15.99
CA THR A 13 -51.00 32.41 -15.54
C THR A 13 -50.07 31.31 -16.07
N ILE A 14 -49.76 30.30 -15.24
CA ILE A 14 -48.86 29.18 -15.61
C ILE A 14 -49.58 27.84 -15.48
N CYS A 15 -49.52 27.03 -16.53
CA CYS A 15 -50.00 25.64 -16.55
C CYS A 15 -48.83 24.67 -16.35
N LEU A 16 -48.94 23.70 -15.44
CA LEU A 16 -48.03 22.56 -15.42
C LEU A 16 -48.44 21.55 -16.51
N ASN A 17 -47.48 21.05 -17.29
CA ASN A 17 -47.69 20.02 -18.31
C ASN A 17 -46.69 18.88 -18.18
N MET A 18 -47.21 17.65 -18.12
CA MET A 18 -46.40 16.45 -17.92
C MET A 18 -46.99 15.28 -18.71
N ILE A 19 -46.15 14.33 -19.07
CA ILE A 19 -46.58 12.97 -19.40
C ILE A 19 -46.18 12.04 -18.26
N VAL A 20 -47.04 11.11 -17.86
CA VAL A 20 -46.79 10.19 -16.74
C VAL A 20 -47.11 8.75 -17.11
N LYS A 21 -46.41 7.81 -16.47
CA LYS A 21 -46.70 6.37 -16.51
C LYS A 21 -46.09 5.65 -15.31
N ASN A 22 -46.91 5.07 -14.45
CA ASN A 22 -46.47 4.27 -13.29
C ASN A 22 -45.54 5.02 -12.31
N GLU A 23 -45.86 6.28 -11.98
CA GLU A 23 -45.04 7.16 -11.13
C GLU A 23 -45.63 7.38 -9.74
N SER A 24 -46.59 6.55 -9.30
CA SER A 24 -47.30 6.70 -8.02
C SER A 24 -46.37 6.82 -6.80
N ARG A 25 -45.18 6.21 -6.87
CA ARG A 25 -44.18 6.20 -5.79
C ARG A 25 -43.47 7.54 -5.60
N ILE A 26 -43.31 8.33 -6.65
CA ILE A 26 -42.46 9.54 -6.63
C ILE A 26 -43.23 10.82 -6.94
N ILE A 27 -44.32 10.74 -7.72
CA ILE A 27 -44.97 11.91 -8.32
C ILE A 27 -45.45 12.93 -7.27
N ALA A 28 -45.95 12.48 -6.11
CA ALA A 28 -46.40 13.39 -5.06
C ALA A 28 -45.27 14.26 -4.50
N ASP A 29 -44.06 13.72 -4.36
CA ASP A 29 -42.90 14.47 -3.87
C ASP A 29 -42.37 15.43 -4.95
N THR A 30 -42.30 14.98 -6.20
CA THR A 30 -41.96 15.83 -7.35
C THR A 30 -42.88 17.03 -7.44
N LEU A 31 -44.20 16.81 -7.39
CA LEU A 31 -45.19 17.88 -7.47
C LEU A 31 -45.08 18.85 -6.29
N ARG A 32 -44.88 18.35 -5.07
CA ARG A 32 -44.65 19.18 -3.88
C ARG A 32 -43.43 20.09 -4.06
N LYS A 33 -42.28 19.52 -4.40
CA LYS A 33 -41.03 20.26 -4.62
C LYS A 33 -41.17 21.30 -5.73
N LEU A 34 -41.92 20.99 -6.78
CA LEU A 34 -42.14 21.91 -7.88
C LEU A 34 -43.08 23.06 -7.49
N CYS A 35 -44.16 22.78 -6.75
CA CYS A 35 -45.08 23.79 -6.24
C CYS A 35 -44.42 24.73 -5.20
N ASP A 36 -43.42 24.24 -4.45
CA ASP A 36 -42.62 25.07 -3.55
C ASP A 36 -41.78 26.13 -4.30
N LYS A 37 -41.53 25.94 -5.61
CA LYS A 37 -40.71 26.83 -6.45
C LYS A 37 -41.52 27.67 -7.42
N ILE A 38 -42.60 27.12 -7.95
CA ILE A 38 -43.43 27.74 -8.99
C ILE A 38 -44.89 27.66 -8.59
N LYS A 39 -45.57 28.80 -8.63
CA LYS A 39 -47.02 28.85 -8.45
C LYS A 39 -47.71 28.48 -9.77
N PHE A 40 -48.54 27.44 -9.74
CA PHE A 40 -49.38 27.05 -10.87
C PHE A 40 -50.81 27.55 -10.71
N ASP A 41 -51.41 27.95 -11.82
CA ASP A 41 -52.82 28.38 -11.89
C ASP A 41 -53.70 27.30 -12.53
N PHE A 42 -53.08 26.41 -13.30
CA PHE A 42 -53.73 25.26 -13.92
C PHE A 42 -52.76 24.09 -14.07
N TRP A 43 -53.26 22.87 -14.25
CA TRP A 43 -52.43 21.73 -14.65
C TRP A 43 -53.10 20.89 -15.74
N VAL A 44 -52.30 20.38 -16.66
CA VAL A 44 -52.71 19.42 -17.68
C VAL A 44 -51.69 18.30 -17.72
N ILE A 45 -52.05 17.14 -17.19
CA ILE A 45 -51.15 15.98 -17.16
C ILE A 45 -51.74 14.87 -18.03
N CYS A 46 -50.92 14.25 -18.86
CA CYS A 46 -51.34 13.16 -19.74
C CYS A 46 -50.77 11.83 -19.25
N ASP A 47 -51.66 10.94 -18.80
CA ASP A 47 -51.34 9.56 -18.52
C ASP A 47 -51.16 8.78 -19.83
N THR A 48 -50.10 7.97 -19.90
CA THR A 48 -49.74 7.18 -21.09
C THR A 48 -49.87 5.67 -20.86
N GLY A 49 -50.80 5.30 -19.97
CA GLY A 49 -51.14 3.91 -19.65
C GLY A 49 -50.55 3.45 -18.32
N SER A 50 -50.74 4.24 -17.24
CA SER A 50 -50.43 3.78 -15.88
C SER A 50 -51.34 2.62 -15.49
N THR A 51 -50.77 1.63 -14.82
CA THR A 51 -51.48 0.50 -14.22
C THR A 51 -51.43 0.50 -12.69
N ASP A 52 -50.74 1.48 -12.11
CA ASP A 52 -50.75 1.77 -10.68
C ASP A 52 -51.68 2.94 -10.35
N ASN A 53 -51.62 3.46 -9.11
CA ASN A 53 -52.48 4.56 -8.65
C ASN A 53 -51.93 5.97 -8.97
N THR A 54 -51.13 6.13 -10.04
CA THR A 54 -50.54 7.44 -10.41
C THR A 54 -51.60 8.52 -10.62
N ILE A 55 -52.69 8.19 -11.33
CA ILE A 55 -53.76 9.13 -11.68
C ILE A 55 -54.45 9.65 -10.41
N GLU A 56 -54.75 8.77 -9.46
CA GLU A 56 -55.39 9.09 -8.19
C GLU A 56 -54.50 10.00 -7.35
N VAL A 57 -53.21 9.67 -7.23
CA VAL A 57 -52.24 10.47 -6.46
C VAL A 57 -52.15 11.90 -6.99
N ILE A 58 -52.12 12.09 -8.31
CA ILE A 58 -52.07 13.42 -8.94
C ILE A 58 -53.35 14.21 -8.64
N LYS A 59 -54.52 13.59 -8.80
CA LYS A 59 -55.81 14.25 -8.54
C LYS A 59 -55.94 14.67 -7.07
N ASP A 60 -55.58 13.78 -6.15
CA ASP A 60 -55.67 14.05 -4.71
C ASP A 60 -54.70 15.15 -4.28
N PHE A 61 -53.48 15.17 -4.85
CA PHE A 61 -52.50 16.22 -4.61
C PHE A 61 -53.05 17.60 -5.01
N PHE A 62 -53.47 17.78 -6.26
CA PHE A 62 -53.93 19.10 -6.72
C PHE A 62 -55.28 19.54 -6.13
N LYS A 63 -56.14 18.58 -5.77
CA LYS A 63 -57.36 18.87 -4.99
C LYS A 63 -57.01 19.46 -3.62
N LYS A 64 -55.95 18.95 -2.97
CA LYS A 64 -55.48 19.45 -1.68
C LYS A 64 -54.82 20.84 -1.79
N GLU A 65 -54.06 21.08 -2.85
CA GLU A 65 -53.41 22.37 -3.14
C GLU A 65 -54.38 23.42 -3.72
N ASN A 66 -55.63 23.03 -3.99
CA ASN A 66 -56.68 23.89 -4.57
C ASN A 66 -56.26 24.54 -5.90
N ILE A 67 -55.72 23.72 -6.81
CA ILE A 67 -55.33 24.12 -8.17
C ILE A 67 -56.17 23.32 -9.18
N ASP A 68 -56.91 24.04 -10.02
CA ASP A 68 -57.74 23.43 -11.05
C ASP A 68 -56.89 22.78 -12.15
N GLY A 69 -57.39 21.70 -12.75
CA GLY A 69 -56.70 21.07 -13.86
C GLY A 69 -57.39 19.83 -14.41
N GLU A 70 -56.76 19.24 -15.42
CA GLU A 70 -57.31 18.16 -16.21
C GLU A 70 -56.29 17.05 -16.41
N ILE A 71 -56.77 15.81 -16.31
CA ILE A 71 -55.99 14.62 -16.66
C ILE A 71 -56.53 14.03 -17.96
N PHE A 72 -55.63 13.71 -18.89
CA PHE A 72 -55.97 13.04 -20.14
C PHE A 72 -55.32 11.66 -20.18
N CYS A 73 -55.97 10.69 -20.80
CA CYS A 73 -55.41 9.36 -21.04
C CYS A 73 -55.16 9.21 -22.54
N HIS A 74 -53.89 9.10 -22.93
CA HIS A 74 -53.48 8.92 -24.32
C HIS A 74 -52.84 7.55 -24.51
N GLU A 75 -53.10 6.91 -25.65
CA GLU A 75 -52.33 5.73 -26.03
C GLU A 75 -50.86 6.11 -26.23
N TRP A 76 -49.95 5.31 -25.68
CA TRP A 76 -48.51 5.52 -25.85
C TRP A 76 -48.08 5.20 -27.28
N LYS A 77 -47.39 6.14 -27.94
CA LYS A 77 -46.75 5.93 -29.23
C LYS A 77 -45.24 6.15 -29.15
N ASP A 78 -44.85 7.38 -28.81
CA ASP A 78 -43.45 7.79 -28.63
C ASP A 78 -43.40 9.13 -27.86
N PHE A 79 -42.21 9.54 -27.41
CA PHE A 79 -42.09 10.73 -26.55
C PHE A 79 -42.53 12.02 -27.27
N GLY A 80 -42.08 12.25 -28.50
CA GLY A 80 -42.40 13.46 -29.23
C GLY A 80 -43.89 13.58 -29.56
N HIS A 81 -44.51 12.47 -29.94
CA HIS A 81 -45.95 12.40 -30.20
C HIS A 81 -46.76 12.68 -28.93
N ASN A 82 -46.51 11.95 -27.86
CA ASN A 82 -47.31 12.04 -26.63
C ASN A 82 -47.10 13.38 -25.90
N ARG A 83 -45.90 13.96 -25.90
CA ARG A 83 -45.69 15.33 -25.40
C ARG A 83 -46.39 16.37 -26.27
N SER A 84 -46.42 16.20 -27.60
CA SER A 84 -47.16 17.11 -28.48
C SER A 84 -48.68 17.05 -28.22
N LEU A 85 -49.24 15.88 -27.93
CA LEU A 85 -50.63 15.75 -27.49
C LEU A 85 -50.86 16.44 -26.15
N ALA A 86 -49.93 16.30 -25.20
CA ALA A 86 -50.02 16.96 -23.90
C ALA A 86 -50.00 18.49 -24.02
N LEU A 87 -49.14 19.05 -24.89
CA LEU A 87 -49.12 20.48 -25.20
C LEU A 87 -50.42 20.93 -25.89
N ALA A 88 -50.94 20.15 -26.83
CA ALA A 88 -52.21 20.45 -27.49
C ALA A 88 -53.38 20.49 -26.50
N ALA A 89 -53.40 19.60 -25.51
CA ALA A 89 -54.39 19.58 -24.45
C ALA A 89 -54.27 20.78 -23.48
N ALA A 90 -53.07 21.34 -23.31
CA ALA A 90 -52.82 22.53 -22.49
C ALA A 90 -53.03 23.86 -23.23
N TYR A 91 -53.14 23.82 -24.57
CA TYR A 91 -53.10 25.01 -25.43
C TYR A 91 -54.17 26.05 -25.05
N GLN A 92 -53.77 27.32 -24.93
CA GLN A 92 -54.60 28.48 -24.57
C GLN A 92 -55.30 28.45 -23.21
N LYS A 93 -55.05 27.45 -22.35
CA LYS A 93 -55.66 27.39 -21.00
C LYS A 93 -55.05 28.40 -20.02
N THR A 94 -53.81 28.80 -20.26
CA THR A 94 -53.02 29.77 -19.47
C THR A 94 -52.16 30.61 -20.40
N ASP A 95 -51.43 31.59 -19.86
CA ASP A 95 -50.48 32.41 -20.63
C ASP A 95 -49.19 31.65 -20.95
N TYR A 96 -48.71 30.85 -20.01
CA TYR A 96 -47.51 30.03 -20.14
C TYR A 96 -47.76 28.58 -19.74
N VAL A 97 -46.98 27.66 -20.31
CA VAL A 97 -46.98 26.24 -19.96
C VAL A 97 -45.57 25.81 -19.59
N LEU A 98 -45.42 25.28 -18.38
CA LEU A 98 -44.21 24.64 -17.90
C LEU A 98 -44.27 23.15 -18.20
N ILE A 99 -43.36 22.67 -19.02
CA ILE A 99 -43.19 21.26 -19.34
C ILE A 99 -42.17 20.69 -18.37
N PHE A 100 -42.54 19.63 -17.64
CA PHE A 100 -41.69 19.06 -16.62
C PHE A 100 -41.83 17.53 -16.56
N ASP A 101 -40.74 16.82 -16.25
CA ASP A 101 -40.76 15.37 -16.15
C ASP A 101 -41.16 14.93 -14.73
N ALA A 102 -41.75 13.74 -14.62
CA ALA A 102 -42.31 13.21 -13.38
C ALA A 102 -41.28 12.96 -12.27
N ASP A 103 -40.00 12.91 -12.62
CA ASP A 103 -38.89 12.64 -11.73
C ASP A 103 -37.79 13.73 -11.74
N ASP A 104 -38.00 14.85 -12.42
CA ASP A 104 -37.07 16.00 -12.41
C ASP A 104 -37.21 16.81 -11.10
N GLU A 105 -36.15 17.55 -10.70
CA GLU A 105 -36.16 18.41 -9.51
C GLU A 105 -35.42 19.74 -9.75
N ILE A 106 -35.94 20.85 -9.23
CA ILE A 106 -35.26 22.15 -9.24
C ILE A 106 -34.57 22.38 -7.88
N VAL A 107 -33.24 22.44 -7.90
CA VAL A 107 -32.38 22.63 -6.71
C VAL A 107 -31.85 24.05 -6.68
N GLY A 108 -31.80 24.67 -5.49
CA GLY A 108 -31.26 26.00 -5.27
C GLY A 108 -32.30 27.12 -5.19
N ASP A 109 -31.84 28.36 -5.36
CA ASP A 109 -32.66 29.59 -5.27
C ASP A 109 -33.21 29.97 -6.66
N PHE A 110 -34.10 29.13 -7.17
CA PHE A 110 -34.78 29.37 -8.45
C PHE A 110 -35.81 30.50 -8.33
N LYS A 111 -35.76 31.46 -9.26
CA LYS A 111 -36.71 32.57 -9.35
C LYS A 111 -37.12 32.81 -10.80
N LEU A 112 -38.44 32.86 -11.02
CA LEU A 112 -38.98 33.32 -12.29
C LEU A 112 -38.84 34.84 -12.41
N PRO A 113 -38.67 35.39 -13.63
CA PRO A 113 -38.76 36.83 -13.85
C PRO A 113 -40.13 37.38 -13.43
N ASP A 114 -40.16 38.58 -12.84
CA ASP A 114 -41.41 39.23 -12.39
C ASP A 114 -42.43 39.43 -13.52
N LYS A 115 -41.94 39.57 -14.76
CA LYS A 115 -42.74 39.65 -15.97
C LYS A 115 -42.20 38.70 -17.03
N LEU A 116 -43.07 37.84 -17.53
CA LEU A 116 -42.77 36.93 -18.63
C LEU A 116 -43.10 37.62 -19.97
N ILE A 117 -42.10 37.92 -20.79
CA ILE A 117 -42.23 38.60 -22.08
C ILE A 117 -41.66 37.81 -23.26
N TYR A 118 -40.88 36.77 -22.98
CA TYR A 118 -40.27 35.91 -23.99
C TYR A 118 -41.19 34.73 -24.32
N ASP A 119 -40.96 34.10 -25.47
CA ASP A 119 -41.73 32.95 -25.92
C ASP A 119 -41.19 31.63 -25.38
N ASP A 120 -39.87 31.54 -25.19
CA ASP A 120 -39.16 30.37 -24.66
C ASP A 120 -38.27 30.77 -23.49
N TYR A 121 -38.55 30.19 -22.32
CA TYR A 121 -37.74 30.31 -21.12
C TYR A 121 -36.98 29.01 -20.88
N GLN A 122 -35.66 29.12 -20.92
CA GLN A 122 -34.75 27.99 -20.83
C GLN A 122 -34.17 27.86 -19.42
N PHE A 123 -34.22 26.64 -18.88
CA PHE A 123 -33.81 26.31 -17.53
C PHE A 123 -32.44 25.66 -17.56
N GLN A 124 -31.61 25.95 -16.54
CA GLN A 124 -30.29 25.34 -16.38
C GLN A 124 -30.43 23.90 -15.87
N PHE A 125 -29.78 22.94 -16.51
CA PHE A 125 -29.69 21.52 -16.14
C PHE A 125 -28.24 21.13 -15.86
N GLY A 126 -28.04 20.20 -14.92
CA GLY A 126 -26.72 19.60 -14.64
C GLY A 126 -26.08 20.10 -13.34
N ASN A 127 -24.95 19.49 -12.97
CA ASN A 127 -24.24 19.82 -11.73
C ASN A 127 -23.36 21.06 -11.95
N CYS A 128 -23.72 22.19 -11.32
CA CYS A 128 -22.95 23.44 -11.38
C CYS A 128 -21.53 23.31 -10.82
N ILE A 129 -21.26 22.29 -10.01
CA ILE A 129 -19.96 22.07 -9.37
C ILE A 129 -18.88 21.72 -10.43
N ASP A 130 -19.26 21.05 -11.52
CA ASP A 130 -18.35 20.59 -12.57
C ASP A 130 -18.43 21.43 -13.86
N ASN A 131 -19.16 22.56 -13.85
CA ASN A 131 -19.48 23.37 -15.03
C ASN A 131 -20.10 22.58 -16.21
N ASN A 132 -20.67 21.40 -15.94
CA ASN A 132 -21.35 20.58 -16.94
C ASN A 132 -22.85 20.93 -16.95
N CYS A 133 -23.14 22.19 -17.29
CA CYS A 133 -24.50 22.71 -17.36
C CYS A 133 -24.92 22.91 -18.81
N TYR A 134 -26.18 22.60 -19.12
CA TYR A 134 -26.81 22.91 -20.39
C TYR A 134 -28.20 23.48 -20.13
N VAL A 135 -28.82 24.07 -21.16
CA VAL A 135 -30.14 24.68 -21.01
C VAL A 135 -31.20 23.88 -21.79
N ARG A 136 -32.41 23.78 -21.23
CA ARG A 136 -33.59 23.19 -21.90
C ARG A 136 -34.74 24.17 -21.87
N SER A 137 -35.44 24.31 -23.00
CA SER A 137 -36.74 24.99 -23.08
C SER A 137 -37.77 24.23 -22.26
N LEU A 138 -38.18 24.80 -21.12
CA LEU A 138 -39.18 24.18 -20.23
C LEU A 138 -40.43 25.04 -20.06
N LEU A 139 -40.33 26.37 -20.13
CA LEU A 139 -41.49 27.25 -19.96
C LEU A 139 -41.73 28.02 -21.26
N VAL A 140 -42.85 27.77 -21.91
CA VAL A 140 -43.16 28.38 -23.21
C VAL A 140 -44.46 29.15 -23.21
N ASN A 141 -44.53 30.18 -24.05
CA ASN A 141 -45.73 30.98 -24.25
C ASN A 141 -46.84 30.12 -24.86
N ASN A 142 -47.91 29.94 -24.07
CA ASN A 142 -49.02 29.05 -24.37
C ASN A 142 -50.11 29.71 -25.25
N ARG A 143 -49.86 30.94 -25.72
CA ARG A 143 -50.61 31.60 -26.80
C ARG A 143 -50.06 31.25 -28.19
N LYS A 144 -48.83 30.73 -28.25
CA LYS A 144 -48.18 30.22 -29.47
C LYS A 144 -48.17 28.69 -29.46
N LYS A 145 -48.15 28.07 -30.65
CA LYS A 145 -48.17 26.60 -30.79
C LYS A 145 -46.76 26.05 -30.79
N TRP A 146 -46.55 24.98 -30.03
CA TRP A 146 -45.27 24.27 -29.90
C TRP A 146 -45.48 22.78 -30.15
N ILE A 147 -44.48 22.11 -30.70
CA ILE A 147 -44.51 20.65 -30.91
C ILE A 147 -43.18 20.03 -30.49
N TYR A 148 -43.22 18.78 -30.06
CA TYR A 148 -42.02 17.98 -29.87
C TYR A 148 -41.74 17.14 -31.11
N VAL A 149 -40.46 17.12 -31.51
CA VAL A 149 -39.97 16.42 -32.69
C VAL A 149 -38.94 15.38 -32.27
N GLY A 150 -39.15 14.12 -32.65
CA GLY A 150 -38.28 12.98 -32.32
C GLY A 150 -39.02 11.87 -31.56
N VAL A 151 -38.74 10.60 -31.90
CA VAL A 151 -39.32 9.44 -31.18
C VAL A 151 -38.71 9.25 -29.77
N LEU A 152 -37.45 9.63 -29.61
CA LEU A 152 -36.62 9.60 -28.39
C LEU A 152 -35.58 10.72 -28.47
N HIS A 153 -35.17 11.25 -27.32
CA HIS A 153 -34.35 12.48 -27.24
C HIS A 153 -34.99 13.64 -28.04
N GLU A 154 -36.30 13.76 -27.90
CA GLU A 154 -37.15 14.75 -28.55
C GLU A 154 -36.74 16.18 -28.18
N VAL A 155 -37.01 17.11 -29.10
CA VAL A 155 -36.78 18.54 -28.90
C VAL A 155 -38.08 19.30 -29.14
N ILE A 156 -38.37 20.26 -28.27
CA ILE A 156 -39.48 21.19 -28.48
C ILE A 156 -39.08 22.24 -29.52
N VAL A 157 -39.94 22.46 -30.50
CA VAL A 157 -39.75 23.44 -31.57
C VAL A 157 -40.98 24.32 -31.72
N PRO A 158 -40.79 25.60 -32.12
CA PRO A 158 -41.90 26.48 -32.43
C PRO A 158 -42.67 25.97 -33.66
N TYR A 159 -44.00 25.92 -33.59
CA TYR A 159 -44.84 25.57 -34.73
C TYR A 159 -45.24 26.85 -35.47
N GLN A 160 -44.71 27.02 -36.69
CA GLN A 160 -45.04 28.11 -37.62
C GLN A 160 -44.82 29.53 -37.05
N HIS A 161 -43.85 29.72 -36.15
CA HIS A 161 -43.47 31.03 -35.64
C HIS A 161 -41.98 31.10 -35.31
N GLN A 162 -41.46 32.33 -35.14
CA GLN A 162 -40.09 32.60 -34.69
C GLN A 162 -40.16 33.02 -33.21
N PRO A 163 -39.62 32.22 -32.26
CA PRO A 163 -39.71 32.52 -30.85
C PRO A 163 -38.61 33.47 -30.40
N THR A 164 -38.93 34.28 -29.40
CA THR A 164 -37.94 35.01 -28.60
C THR A 164 -37.55 34.17 -27.38
N ASN A 165 -36.26 34.08 -27.07
CA ASN A 165 -35.75 33.16 -26.06
C ASN A 165 -35.07 33.91 -24.89
N TYR A 166 -35.16 33.34 -23.70
CA TYR A 166 -34.50 33.85 -22.50
C TYR A 166 -34.00 32.71 -21.61
N VAL A 167 -32.71 32.72 -21.28
CA VAL A 167 -32.14 31.79 -20.31
C VAL A 167 -32.36 32.32 -18.91
N ILE A 168 -33.05 31.57 -18.06
CA ILE A 168 -33.23 31.93 -16.65
C ILE A 168 -31.91 31.65 -15.94
N ASN A 169 -31.25 32.73 -15.52
CA ASN A 169 -30.00 32.67 -14.77
C ASN A 169 -30.27 32.78 -13.26
N GLY A 170 -29.40 32.20 -12.44
CA GLY A 170 -29.50 32.27 -10.98
C GLY A 170 -28.64 31.20 -10.31
N ASN A 171 -28.69 31.14 -8.98
CA ASN A 171 -28.02 30.09 -8.20
C ASN A 171 -28.93 28.86 -8.07
N TYR A 172 -29.23 28.22 -9.19
CA TYR A 172 -30.07 27.02 -9.25
C TYR A 172 -29.62 26.08 -10.38
N TYR A 173 -30.07 24.84 -10.32
CA TYR A 173 -30.02 23.91 -11.44
C TYR A 173 -31.17 22.91 -11.38
N THR A 174 -31.47 22.31 -12.52
CA THR A 174 -32.47 21.25 -12.66
C THR A 174 -31.75 19.91 -12.74
N VAL A 175 -32.16 18.98 -11.88
CA VAL A 175 -31.72 17.59 -11.88
C VAL A 175 -32.64 16.81 -12.82
N SER A 176 -32.05 16.13 -13.81
CA SER A 176 -32.80 15.17 -14.61
C SER A 176 -32.94 13.87 -13.83
N GLY A 177 -34.18 13.48 -13.54
CA GLY A 177 -34.51 12.30 -12.75
C GLY A 177 -34.00 10.98 -13.35
N ARG A 178 -33.65 10.04 -12.48
CA ARG A 178 -33.36 8.64 -12.86
C ARG A 178 -34.12 7.62 -12.02
N SER A 179 -35.13 8.07 -11.29
CA SER A 179 -35.89 7.27 -10.32
C SER A 179 -37.23 6.75 -10.84
N GLY A 180 -37.67 7.18 -12.04
CA GLY A 180 -38.90 6.67 -12.64
C GLY A 180 -38.84 5.20 -13.04
N ASP A 181 -40.02 4.57 -13.22
CA ASP A 181 -40.20 3.12 -13.45
C ASP A 181 -39.36 2.57 -14.62
N ARG A 182 -39.25 3.36 -15.69
CA ARG A 182 -38.45 3.03 -16.88
C ARG A 182 -36.96 2.82 -16.58
N ASN A 183 -36.42 3.48 -15.56
CA ASN A 183 -35.01 3.37 -15.17
C ASN A 183 -34.76 2.22 -14.18
N THR A 184 -35.72 1.92 -13.31
CA THR A 184 -35.55 0.93 -12.23
C THR A 184 -35.84 -0.51 -12.64
N ASN A 185 -36.68 -0.74 -13.67
CA ASN A 185 -37.22 -2.06 -14.01
C ASN A 185 -36.85 -2.58 -15.41
N ASN A 186 -35.89 -1.97 -16.11
CA ASN A 186 -35.55 -2.34 -17.49
C ASN A 186 -34.04 -2.41 -17.74
N PRO A 187 -33.39 -3.57 -17.47
CA PRO A 187 -31.94 -3.72 -17.66
C PRO A 187 -31.50 -3.52 -19.12
N ASP A 188 -32.38 -3.83 -20.08
CA ASP A 188 -32.11 -3.66 -21.52
C ASP A 188 -32.62 -2.32 -22.08
N LYS A 189 -32.83 -1.31 -21.23
CA LYS A 189 -33.37 0.00 -21.64
C LYS A 189 -32.59 0.58 -22.83
N TYR A 190 -31.27 0.68 -22.71
CA TYR A 190 -30.43 1.32 -23.72
C TYR A 190 -30.41 0.54 -25.05
N LEU A 191 -30.49 -0.80 -25.01
CA LEU A 191 -30.62 -1.61 -26.22
C LEU A 191 -31.96 -1.38 -26.93
N LYS A 192 -33.06 -1.31 -26.17
CA LYS A 192 -34.39 -1.00 -26.72
C LYS A 192 -34.43 0.40 -27.34
N ASP A 193 -33.84 1.38 -26.65
CA ASP A 193 -33.75 2.76 -27.13
C ASP A 193 -32.94 2.81 -28.45
N ALA A 194 -31.81 2.09 -28.52
CA ALA A 194 -31.01 1.98 -29.74
C ALA A 194 -31.81 1.41 -30.91
N LYS A 195 -32.60 0.34 -30.69
CA LYS A 195 -33.43 -0.27 -31.74
C LYS A 195 -34.57 0.62 -32.21
N ILE A 196 -35.18 1.39 -31.32
CA ILE A 196 -36.20 2.38 -31.68
C ILE A 196 -35.57 3.48 -32.57
N LEU A 197 -34.42 4.01 -32.17
CA LEU A 197 -33.70 5.05 -32.91
C LEU A 197 -33.17 4.54 -34.26
N GLU A 198 -32.68 3.30 -34.33
CA GLU A 198 -32.26 2.64 -35.56
C GLU A 198 -33.41 2.54 -36.58
N LYS A 199 -34.59 2.09 -36.14
CA LYS A 199 -35.78 2.03 -37.01
C LYS A 199 -36.18 3.43 -37.47
N ALA A 200 -36.28 4.38 -36.54
CA ALA A 200 -36.68 5.76 -36.85
C ALA A 200 -35.70 6.48 -37.78
N TYR A 201 -34.39 6.16 -37.67
CA TYR A 201 -33.37 6.65 -38.59
C TYR A 201 -33.69 6.26 -40.03
N TYR A 202 -33.93 4.97 -40.32
CA TYR A 202 -34.16 4.52 -41.70
C TYR A 202 -35.45 5.09 -42.28
N GLU A 203 -36.52 5.19 -41.48
CA GLU A 203 -37.76 5.83 -41.90
C GLU A 203 -37.58 7.32 -42.21
N ALA A 204 -36.78 8.04 -41.41
CA ALA A 204 -36.47 9.45 -41.63
C ALA A 204 -35.62 9.66 -42.89
N VAL A 205 -34.64 8.78 -43.15
CA VAL A 205 -33.85 8.80 -44.39
C VAL A 205 -34.73 8.61 -45.62
N GLU A 206 -35.66 7.65 -45.58
CA GLU A 206 -36.60 7.40 -46.68
C GLU A 206 -37.49 8.62 -46.96
N LYS A 207 -37.95 9.27 -45.88
CA LYS A 207 -38.79 10.49 -45.94
C LYS A 207 -38.00 11.77 -46.26
N LYS A 208 -36.67 11.71 -46.35
CA LYS A 208 -35.77 12.87 -46.51
C LYS A 208 -35.96 13.91 -45.39
N ASP A 209 -36.18 13.44 -44.17
CA ASP A 209 -36.32 14.27 -42.97
C ASP A 209 -34.97 14.35 -42.23
N ASP A 210 -34.40 15.55 -42.14
CA ASP A 210 -33.09 15.81 -41.52
C ASP A 210 -32.96 15.36 -40.06
N ILE A 211 -34.08 15.00 -39.40
CA ILE A 211 -34.05 14.38 -38.07
C ILE A 211 -33.24 13.08 -38.02
N PHE A 212 -33.02 12.40 -39.16
CA PHE A 212 -32.15 11.21 -39.20
C PHE A 212 -30.74 11.51 -38.68
N ASN A 213 -30.22 12.74 -38.87
CA ASN A 213 -28.91 13.14 -38.34
C ASN A 213 -28.86 13.02 -36.81
N ARG A 214 -29.95 13.45 -36.14
CA ARG A 214 -30.10 13.34 -34.67
C ARG A 214 -30.27 11.89 -34.24
N TYR A 215 -31.09 11.12 -34.95
CA TYR A 215 -31.29 9.70 -34.63
C TYR A 215 -30.01 8.89 -34.73
N ALA A 216 -29.15 9.13 -35.72
CA ALA A 216 -27.85 8.45 -35.82
C ALA A 216 -26.97 8.66 -34.58
N PHE A 217 -26.88 9.91 -34.11
CA PHE A 217 -26.07 10.27 -32.95
C PHE A 217 -26.56 9.60 -31.66
N TYR A 218 -27.86 9.70 -31.36
CA TYR A 218 -28.40 9.10 -30.14
C TYR A 218 -28.52 7.57 -30.22
N CYS A 219 -28.67 7.01 -31.42
CA CYS A 219 -28.58 5.57 -31.63
C CYS A 219 -27.19 5.05 -31.22
N ALA A 220 -26.13 5.76 -31.64
CA ALA A 220 -24.76 5.45 -31.25
C ALA A 220 -24.54 5.54 -29.73
N ASN A 221 -25.03 6.61 -29.09
CA ASN A 221 -24.96 6.76 -27.63
C ASN A 221 -25.69 5.62 -26.90
N SER A 222 -26.87 5.22 -27.40
CA SER A 222 -27.67 4.16 -26.79
C SER A 222 -26.97 2.79 -26.87
N TYR A 223 -26.37 2.45 -28.02
CA TYR A 223 -25.56 1.23 -28.12
C TYR A 223 -24.33 1.27 -27.19
N LYS A 224 -23.64 2.41 -27.13
CA LYS A 224 -22.50 2.58 -26.23
C LYS A 224 -22.90 2.40 -24.77
N ASP A 225 -23.99 3.02 -24.33
CA ASP A 225 -24.43 2.99 -22.94
C ASP A 225 -25.01 1.62 -22.54
N HIS A 226 -25.39 0.77 -23.51
CA HIS A 226 -25.65 -0.65 -23.29
C HIS A 226 -24.37 -1.50 -23.15
N GLY A 227 -23.22 -1.00 -23.64
CA GLY A 227 -21.95 -1.75 -23.71
C GLY A 227 -21.69 -2.43 -25.06
N ASP A 228 -22.55 -2.23 -26.06
CA ASP A 228 -22.36 -2.74 -27.42
C ASP A 228 -21.47 -1.80 -28.24
N HIS A 229 -20.17 -1.94 -28.01
CA HIS A 229 -19.16 -1.09 -28.65
C HIS A 229 -19.08 -1.26 -30.16
N GLU A 230 -19.39 -2.45 -30.70
CA GLU A 230 -19.34 -2.71 -32.14
C GLU A 230 -20.43 -1.96 -32.88
N ASN A 231 -21.69 -2.05 -32.43
CA ASN A 231 -22.78 -1.29 -33.03
C ASN A 231 -22.62 0.22 -32.77
N ALA A 232 -22.12 0.62 -31.59
CA ALA A 232 -21.81 2.02 -31.33
C ALA A 232 -20.82 2.59 -32.36
N ILE A 233 -19.76 1.86 -32.70
CA ILE A 233 -18.78 2.26 -33.71
C ILE A 233 -19.43 2.48 -35.08
N ILE A 234 -20.31 1.57 -35.51
CA ILE A 234 -21.03 1.67 -36.78
C ILE A 234 -21.82 2.99 -36.83
N TRP A 235 -22.60 3.26 -35.79
CA TRP A 235 -23.47 4.43 -35.74
C TRP A 235 -22.72 5.75 -35.53
N TYR A 236 -21.67 5.77 -34.73
CA TYR A 236 -20.81 6.96 -34.61
C TYR A 236 -20.11 7.27 -35.93
N THR A 237 -19.56 6.26 -36.61
CA THR A 237 -18.93 6.45 -37.93
C THR A 237 -19.93 6.99 -38.95
N LYS A 238 -21.17 6.49 -38.91
CA LYS A 238 -22.29 7.00 -39.72
C LYS A 238 -22.61 8.47 -39.39
N THR A 239 -22.67 8.82 -38.11
CA THR A 239 -22.89 10.21 -37.67
C THR A 239 -21.80 11.17 -38.18
N LEU A 240 -20.54 10.72 -38.28
CA LEU A 240 -19.46 11.55 -38.81
C LEU A 240 -19.63 11.91 -40.30
N THR A 241 -20.39 11.13 -41.08
CA THR A 241 -20.65 11.40 -42.51
C THR A 241 -21.87 12.30 -42.74
N HIS A 242 -22.69 12.52 -41.71
CA HIS A 242 -23.92 13.29 -41.75
C HIS A 242 -23.71 14.79 -41.51
N ASN A 243 -24.75 15.61 -41.66
CA ASN A 243 -24.67 17.06 -41.43
C ASN A 243 -24.94 17.43 -39.96
N ASN A 244 -24.36 16.67 -39.03
CA ASN A 244 -24.45 16.94 -37.59
C ASN A 244 -23.63 18.16 -37.17
N TRP A 245 -24.01 18.75 -36.04
CA TRP A 245 -23.28 19.85 -35.42
C TRP A 245 -21.84 19.44 -35.10
N SER A 246 -20.89 20.38 -35.22
CA SER A 246 -19.46 20.08 -35.04
C SER A 246 -19.13 19.52 -33.66
N GLN A 247 -19.82 19.95 -32.60
CA GLN A 247 -19.62 19.42 -31.25
C GLN A 247 -20.12 17.98 -31.11
N GLU A 248 -21.20 17.60 -31.79
CA GLU A 248 -21.66 16.20 -31.86
C GLU A 248 -20.63 15.33 -32.58
N LYS A 249 -20.05 15.83 -33.68
CA LYS A 249 -18.99 15.10 -34.40
C LYS A 249 -17.71 14.97 -33.57
N TYR A 250 -17.34 16.02 -32.83
CA TYR A 250 -16.19 15.97 -31.93
C TYR A 250 -16.39 14.92 -30.83
N ILE A 251 -17.55 14.93 -30.15
CA ILE A 251 -17.81 13.94 -29.10
C ILE A 251 -17.93 12.52 -29.69
N CYS A 252 -18.45 12.34 -30.91
CA CYS A 252 -18.40 11.05 -31.61
C CYS A 252 -16.96 10.52 -31.73
N CYS A 253 -15.98 11.36 -32.04
CA CYS A 253 -14.57 10.96 -32.09
C CYS A 253 -14.07 10.45 -30.74
N LEU A 254 -14.38 11.13 -29.64
CA LEU A 254 -14.01 10.67 -28.30
C LEU A 254 -14.70 9.35 -27.93
N ARG A 255 -15.97 9.21 -28.28
CA ARG A 255 -16.73 7.98 -28.01
C ARG A 255 -16.26 6.80 -28.87
N LEU A 256 -15.84 7.06 -30.10
CA LEU A 256 -15.16 6.08 -30.94
C LEU A 256 -13.82 5.67 -30.33
N HIS A 257 -13.02 6.62 -29.83
CA HIS A 257 -11.82 6.32 -29.06
C HIS A 257 -12.12 5.37 -27.89
N ASP A 258 -13.13 5.69 -27.07
CA ASP A 258 -13.51 4.86 -25.91
C ASP A 258 -13.93 3.44 -26.34
N CYS A 259 -14.74 3.32 -27.40
CA CYS A 259 -15.18 2.02 -27.92
C CYS A 259 -14.03 1.20 -28.50
N TYR A 260 -13.11 1.81 -29.26
CA TYR A 260 -11.96 1.09 -29.80
C TYR A 260 -10.97 0.67 -28.71
N LYS A 261 -10.80 1.46 -27.65
CA LYS A 261 -10.04 1.02 -26.46
C LYS A 261 -10.69 -0.18 -25.79
N ALA A 262 -12.01 -0.16 -25.60
CA ALA A 262 -12.74 -1.29 -25.00
C ALA A 262 -12.61 -2.59 -25.82
N LEU A 263 -12.42 -2.47 -27.14
CA LEU A 263 -12.18 -3.59 -28.05
C LEU A 263 -10.69 -3.93 -28.25
N ASN A 264 -9.78 -3.39 -27.44
CA ASN A 264 -8.33 -3.60 -27.53
C ASN A 264 -7.73 -3.24 -28.91
N LYS A 265 -8.22 -2.15 -29.53
CA LYS A 265 -7.74 -1.62 -30.83
C LYS A 265 -7.18 -0.20 -30.67
N PRO A 266 -6.04 -0.01 -29.99
CA PRO A 266 -5.54 1.31 -29.59
C PRO A 266 -5.18 2.23 -30.76
N GLU A 267 -4.66 1.68 -31.88
CA GLU A 267 -4.31 2.47 -33.06
C GLU A 267 -5.53 3.23 -33.63
N MET A 268 -6.67 2.55 -33.73
CA MET A 268 -7.93 3.15 -34.17
C MET A 268 -8.46 4.16 -33.15
N ALA A 269 -8.26 3.89 -31.85
CA ALA A 269 -8.67 4.84 -30.82
C ALA A 269 -7.93 6.17 -30.97
N TYR A 270 -6.60 6.15 -31.14
CA TYR A 270 -5.79 7.36 -31.32
C TYR A 270 -6.04 8.05 -32.67
N TYR A 271 -6.35 7.31 -33.72
CA TYR A 271 -6.80 7.89 -34.99
C TYR A 271 -7.99 8.82 -34.80
N TYR A 272 -8.98 8.43 -34.00
CA TYR A 272 -10.15 9.27 -33.75
C TYR A 272 -9.86 10.47 -32.84
N CYS A 273 -8.90 10.37 -31.92
CA CYS A 273 -8.39 11.54 -31.19
C CYS A 273 -7.81 12.59 -32.14
N VAL A 274 -7.00 12.17 -33.13
CA VAL A 274 -6.46 13.09 -34.15
C VAL A 274 -7.57 13.62 -35.05
N LYS A 275 -8.51 12.78 -35.48
CA LYS A 275 -9.64 13.18 -36.35
C LYS A 275 -10.54 14.23 -35.70
N SER A 276 -10.62 14.26 -34.36
CA SER A 276 -11.46 15.22 -33.63
C SER A 276 -11.14 16.70 -33.96
N PHE A 277 -9.88 17.01 -34.28
CA PHE A 277 -9.43 18.34 -34.66
C PHE A 277 -10.04 18.88 -35.95
N ASN A 278 -10.56 18.00 -36.83
CA ASN A 278 -11.29 18.44 -38.03
C ASN A 278 -12.65 19.08 -37.69
N TYR A 279 -13.14 18.89 -36.46
CA TYR A 279 -14.45 19.37 -36.02
C TYR A 279 -14.34 20.54 -35.04
N ASP A 280 -13.36 20.51 -34.14
CA ASP A 280 -13.05 21.64 -33.25
C ASP A 280 -11.57 21.59 -32.83
N SER A 281 -10.77 22.53 -33.32
CA SER A 281 -9.33 22.63 -33.02
C SER A 281 -9.02 23.35 -31.70
N GLU A 282 -10.04 23.84 -31.02
CA GLU A 282 -9.94 24.55 -29.74
C GLU A 282 -10.42 23.69 -28.55
N ARG A 283 -10.72 22.41 -28.80
CA ARG A 283 -11.06 21.40 -27.79
C ARG A 283 -9.90 20.44 -27.56
N GLY A 284 -9.55 20.22 -26.29
CA GLY A 284 -8.34 19.50 -25.91
C GLY A 284 -8.54 18.07 -25.45
N GLU A 285 -9.77 17.55 -25.39
CA GLU A 285 -10.05 16.20 -24.88
C GLU A 285 -9.38 15.11 -25.72
N GLY A 286 -9.43 15.22 -27.05
CA GLY A 286 -8.72 14.30 -27.94
C GLY A 286 -7.20 14.43 -27.81
N LEU A 287 -6.70 15.67 -27.70
CA LEU A 287 -5.28 15.95 -27.51
C LEU A 287 -4.73 15.38 -26.20
N TYR A 288 -5.51 15.52 -25.12
CA TYR A 288 -5.17 15.03 -23.79
C TYR A 288 -4.92 13.53 -23.81
N GLN A 289 -5.78 12.73 -24.46
CA GLN A 289 -5.58 11.29 -24.58
C GLN A 289 -4.24 10.95 -25.26
N LEU A 290 -3.88 11.67 -26.33
CA LEU A 290 -2.62 11.49 -27.05
C LEU A 290 -1.43 11.89 -26.19
N VAL A 291 -1.45 13.09 -25.62
CA VAL A 291 -0.36 13.63 -24.79
C VAL A 291 -0.12 12.78 -23.55
N GLN A 292 -1.19 12.37 -22.85
CA GLN A 292 -1.10 11.51 -21.67
C GLN A 292 -0.44 10.16 -22.02
N HIS A 293 -0.91 9.49 -23.07
CA HIS A 293 -0.38 8.20 -23.47
C HIS A 293 1.12 8.26 -23.77
N TYR A 294 1.53 9.14 -24.70
CA TYR A 294 2.92 9.24 -25.11
C TYR A 294 3.82 9.77 -23.99
N CYS A 295 3.32 10.65 -23.12
CA CYS A 295 4.06 11.08 -21.93
C CYS A 295 4.32 9.91 -20.97
N CYS A 296 3.30 9.08 -20.70
CA CYS A 296 3.41 7.94 -19.78
C CYS A 296 4.29 6.81 -20.33
N GLU A 297 4.41 6.66 -21.65
CA GLU A 297 5.35 5.71 -22.28
C GLU A 297 6.79 6.26 -22.40
N GLY A 298 7.03 7.51 -21.98
CA GLY A 298 8.34 8.16 -22.11
C GLY A 298 8.62 8.76 -23.50
N ASN A 299 7.67 8.69 -24.43
CA ASN A 299 7.72 9.21 -25.79
C ASN A 299 7.41 10.73 -25.85
N ASN A 300 8.13 11.52 -25.07
CA ASN A 300 7.82 12.94 -24.83
C ASN A 300 7.88 13.83 -26.08
N GLU A 301 8.79 13.56 -27.03
CA GLU A 301 8.87 14.32 -28.29
C GLU A 301 7.62 14.13 -29.17
N ILE A 302 7.05 12.91 -29.16
CA ILE A 302 5.80 12.62 -29.86
C ILE A 302 4.63 13.34 -29.19
N ALA A 303 4.57 13.32 -27.86
CA ALA A 303 3.58 14.07 -27.11
C ALA A 303 3.64 15.57 -27.42
N TYR A 304 4.85 16.15 -27.46
CA TYR A 304 5.04 17.55 -27.82
C TYR A 304 4.64 17.85 -29.27
N ALA A 305 4.93 16.94 -30.21
CA ALA A 305 4.51 17.08 -31.61
C ALA A 305 2.98 17.17 -31.74
N TYR A 306 2.22 16.32 -31.04
CA TYR A 306 0.76 16.43 -31.02
C TYR A 306 0.28 17.73 -30.39
N TYR A 307 0.93 18.18 -29.31
CA TYR A 307 0.60 19.45 -28.66
C TYR A 307 0.71 20.65 -29.61
N THR A 308 1.60 20.61 -30.61
CA THR A 308 1.73 21.68 -31.60
C THR A 308 0.44 21.97 -32.38
N LEU A 309 -0.49 21.00 -32.48
CA LEU A 309 -1.79 21.18 -33.11
C LEU A 309 -2.67 22.22 -32.40
N MET A 310 -2.46 22.44 -31.10
CA MET A 310 -3.28 23.33 -30.26
C MET A 310 -2.45 24.40 -29.53
N LYS A 311 -1.14 24.44 -29.77
CA LYS A 311 -0.18 25.29 -29.07
C LYS A 311 -0.56 26.76 -29.08
N ASP A 312 -0.87 27.33 -30.25
CA ASP A 312 -1.26 28.74 -30.35
C ASP A 312 -2.50 29.05 -29.50
N TYR A 313 -3.52 28.20 -29.59
CA TYR A 313 -4.74 28.42 -28.84
C TYR A 313 -4.49 28.37 -27.33
N LEU A 314 -3.78 27.36 -26.83
CA LEU A 314 -3.54 27.21 -25.39
C LEU A 314 -2.64 28.30 -24.84
N GLU A 315 -1.57 28.66 -25.54
CA GLU A 315 -0.58 29.61 -25.03
C GLU A 315 -1.03 31.07 -25.16
N ASN A 316 -1.79 31.41 -26.20
CA ASN A 316 -2.07 32.81 -26.55
C ASN A 316 -3.54 33.22 -26.39
N ARG A 317 -4.50 32.28 -26.50
CA ARG A 317 -5.94 32.62 -26.62
C ARG A 317 -6.78 32.10 -25.46
N TYR A 318 -6.51 30.91 -24.94
CA TYR A 318 -7.39 30.15 -24.04
C TYR A 318 -7.78 30.88 -22.74
N LEU A 319 -6.87 31.64 -22.15
CA LEU A 319 -7.16 32.40 -20.93
C LEU A 319 -8.26 33.47 -21.16
N ASN A 320 -8.35 34.01 -22.37
CA ASN A 320 -9.28 35.09 -22.73
C ASN A 320 -10.54 34.60 -23.47
N THR A 321 -10.62 33.31 -23.82
CA THR A 321 -11.76 32.74 -24.55
C THR A 321 -12.91 32.35 -23.61
N GLN A 322 -14.13 32.80 -23.92
CA GLN A 322 -15.36 32.32 -23.27
C GLN A 322 -15.89 31.07 -23.99
N GLN A 323 -16.13 29.97 -23.26
CA GLN A 323 -16.56 28.67 -23.82
C GLN A 323 -18.09 28.53 -24.00
N GLY A 324 -18.86 29.62 -23.86
CA GLY A 324 -20.32 29.56 -23.67
C GLY A 324 -21.14 28.95 -24.83
N SER A 325 -20.56 28.73 -26.00
CA SER A 325 -21.23 28.18 -27.19
C SER A 325 -20.96 26.68 -27.45
N LYS A 326 -20.12 26.03 -26.63
CA LYS A 326 -19.71 24.63 -26.81
C LYS A 326 -20.38 23.73 -25.78
N LEU A 327 -20.76 22.51 -26.20
CA LEU A 327 -21.41 21.50 -25.34
C LEU A 327 -20.54 20.23 -25.24
N PHE A 328 -20.84 19.42 -24.22
CA PHE A 328 -20.14 18.16 -23.91
C PHE A 328 -18.66 18.34 -23.54
N ILE A 329 -18.28 19.51 -22.99
CA ILE A 329 -16.90 19.81 -22.63
C ILE A 329 -16.57 19.22 -21.25
N ASP A 330 -15.38 18.62 -21.14
CA ASP A 330 -14.74 18.41 -19.85
C ASP A 330 -13.79 19.59 -19.56
N ASN A 331 -14.25 20.49 -18.69
CA ASN A 331 -13.49 21.70 -18.36
C ASN A 331 -12.17 21.40 -17.64
N ASN A 332 -12.07 20.29 -16.91
CA ASN A 332 -10.86 19.94 -16.18
C ASN A 332 -9.72 19.52 -17.11
N VAL A 333 -10.03 19.03 -18.31
CA VAL A 333 -9.00 18.68 -19.30
C VAL A 333 -8.15 19.89 -19.66
N LEU A 334 -8.77 20.98 -20.10
CA LEU A 334 -8.01 22.17 -20.51
C LEU A 334 -7.59 23.07 -19.35
N ASN A 335 -8.33 23.05 -18.25
CA ASN A 335 -7.97 23.85 -17.07
C ASN A 335 -6.83 23.24 -16.26
N PHE A 336 -6.64 21.91 -16.33
CA PHE A 336 -5.68 21.22 -15.47
C PHE A 336 -4.95 20.06 -16.14
N PHE A 337 -5.65 19.01 -16.61
CA PHE A 337 -4.98 17.75 -16.95
C PHE A 337 -4.04 17.84 -18.16
N LEU A 338 -4.48 18.44 -19.27
CA LEU A 338 -3.61 18.66 -20.42
C LEU A 338 -2.43 19.59 -20.07
N PRO A 339 -2.64 20.76 -19.42
CA PRO A 339 -1.54 21.57 -18.91
C PRO A 339 -0.57 20.81 -18.00
N TYR A 340 -1.06 19.98 -17.09
CA TYR A 340 -0.26 19.17 -16.18
C TYR A 340 0.68 18.21 -16.92
N TYR A 341 0.16 17.43 -17.87
CA TYR A 341 1.02 16.53 -18.66
C TYR A 341 1.98 17.33 -19.55
N MET A 342 1.54 18.48 -20.07
CA MET A 342 2.42 19.35 -20.85
C MET A 342 3.54 20.00 -20.03
N ILE A 343 3.37 20.20 -18.72
CA ILE A 343 4.47 20.59 -17.81
C ILE A 343 5.54 19.49 -17.81
N ILE A 344 5.14 18.22 -17.65
CA ILE A 344 6.07 17.09 -17.65
C ILE A 344 6.78 16.97 -18.99
N VAL A 345 6.02 16.97 -20.09
CA VAL A 345 6.55 16.90 -21.46
C VAL A 345 7.52 18.06 -21.72
N SER A 346 7.14 19.29 -21.36
CA SER A 346 7.97 20.48 -21.59
C SER A 346 9.30 20.44 -20.84
N GLU A 347 9.34 19.85 -19.64
CA GLU A 347 10.59 19.63 -18.90
C GLU A 347 11.49 18.65 -19.66
N LYS A 348 10.93 17.50 -20.08
CA LYS A 348 11.66 16.43 -20.77
C LYS A 348 12.19 16.84 -22.13
N THR A 349 11.41 17.61 -22.90
CA THR A 349 11.81 18.12 -24.22
C THR A 349 12.51 19.48 -24.15
N ARG A 350 12.77 20.02 -22.95
CA ARG A 350 13.38 21.34 -22.71
C ARG A 350 12.62 22.54 -23.31
N ASN A 351 11.31 22.41 -23.54
CA ASN A 351 10.42 23.47 -24.02
C ASN A 351 9.86 24.30 -22.84
N PHE A 352 10.75 24.89 -22.03
CA PHE A 352 10.39 25.50 -20.74
C PHE A 352 9.34 26.62 -20.84
N GLN A 353 9.33 27.41 -21.92
CA GLN A 353 8.34 28.48 -22.11
C GLN A 353 6.92 27.94 -22.24
N SER A 354 6.74 26.84 -22.98
CA SER A 354 5.45 26.16 -23.10
C SER A 354 4.98 25.69 -21.71
N GLY A 355 5.86 25.09 -20.91
CA GLY A 355 5.56 24.67 -19.53
C GLY A 355 5.17 25.83 -18.60
N ILE A 356 5.83 27.00 -18.70
CA ILE A 356 5.47 28.21 -17.94
C ILE A 356 4.06 28.70 -18.30
N LYS A 357 3.69 28.66 -19.59
CA LYS A 357 2.32 28.98 -20.01
C LYS A 357 1.30 27.99 -19.45
N MET A 358 1.65 26.70 -19.34
CA MET A 358 0.77 25.70 -18.71
C MET A 358 0.52 25.99 -17.23
N PHE A 359 1.55 26.36 -16.46
CA PHE A 359 1.35 26.83 -15.08
C PHE A 359 0.43 28.04 -15.01
N SER A 360 0.60 29.00 -15.94
CA SER A 360 -0.25 30.19 -16.01
C SER A 360 -1.72 29.82 -16.25
N ILE A 361 -2.01 28.82 -17.10
CA ILE A 361 -3.37 28.30 -17.29
C ILE A 361 -3.94 27.74 -15.99
N ILE A 362 -3.19 26.85 -15.31
CA ILE A 362 -3.63 26.21 -14.07
C ILE A 362 -3.94 27.26 -12.99
N PHE A 363 -3.02 28.21 -12.79
CA PHE A 363 -3.14 29.24 -11.74
C PHE A 363 -4.33 30.17 -11.93
N ASN A 364 -4.67 30.49 -13.17
CA ASN A 364 -5.77 31.39 -13.49
C ASN A 364 -7.13 30.67 -13.57
N LYS A 365 -7.17 29.44 -14.11
CA LYS A 365 -8.44 28.71 -14.29
C LYS A 365 -8.96 28.05 -13.01
N LYS A 366 -8.09 27.76 -12.03
CA LYS A 366 -8.47 27.29 -10.67
C LYS A 366 -9.45 26.11 -10.71
N ALA A 367 -9.07 25.05 -11.43
CA ALA A 367 -9.89 23.85 -11.55
C ALA A 367 -10.17 23.22 -10.17
N LYS A 368 -11.41 22.80 -9.95
CA LYS A 368 -11.88 22.15 -8.71
C LYS A 368 -11.98 20.63 -8.90
N GLY A 369 -12.04 19.87 -7.80
CA GLY A 369 -12.19 18.42 -7.84
C GLY A 369 -10.96 17.66 -8.34
N ILE A 370 -9.80 18.31 -8.40
CA ILE A 370 -8.53 17.68 -8.77
C ILE A 370 -7.99 16.91 -7.57
N ALA A 371 -7.59 15.65 -7.79
CA ALA A 371 -7.05 14.82 -6.71
C ALA A 371 -5.74 15.38 -6.16
N ASN A 372 -5.54 15.26 -4.84
CA ASN A 372 -4.39 15.84 -4.14
C ASN A 372 -3.04 15.42 -4.75
N PHE A 373 -2.93 14.19 -5.24
CA PHE A 373 -1.76 13.69 -5.95
C PHE A 373 -1.32 14.61 -7.09
N TYR A 374 -2.23 14.97 -7.98
CA TYR A 374 -1.92 15.80 -9.15
C TYR A 374 -1.54 17.23 -8.75
N LEU A 375 -2.21 17.78 -7.74
CA LEU A 375 -1.91 19.11 -7.20
C LEU A 375 -0.50 19.14 -6.59
N GLY A 376 -0.14 18.14 -5.79
CA GLY A 376 1.18 18.00 -5.19
C GLY A 376 2.28 17.87 -6.24
N CYS A 377 2.08 17.01 -7.25
CA CYS A 377 3.02 16.87 -8.37
C CYS A 377 3.16 18.15 -9.19
N MET A 378 2.07 18.86 -9.45
CA MET A 378 2.09 20.13 -10.17
C MET A 378 2.92 21.17 -9.41
N LEU A 379 2.65 21.34 -8.10
CA LEU A 379 3.43 22.24 -7.24
C LEU A 379 4.91 21.85 -7.21
N TYR A 380 5.22 20.56 -7.09
CA TYR A 380 6.59 20.07 -7.08
C TYR A 380 7.33 20.38 -8.39
N ASN A 381 6.67 20.20 -9.54
CA ASN A 381 7.29 20.39 -10.85
C ASN A 381 7.66 21.84 -11.14
N LEU A 382 7.03 22.82 -10.48
CA LEU A 382 7.33 24.25 -10.70
C LEU A 382 8.81 24.59 -10.44
N GLN A 383 9.49 23.87 -9.54
CA GLN A 383 10.90 24.11 -9.23
C GLN A 383 11.82 23.97 -10.44
N PHE A 384 11.43 23.17 -11.44
CA PHE A 384 12.21 22.97 -12.66
C PHE A 384 12.07 24.11 -13.68
N PHE A 385 11.09 24.99 -13.49
CA PHE A 385 10.75 26.07 -14.43
C PHE A 385 11.05 27.47 -13.88
N ILE A 386 11.12 27.62 -12.56
CA ILE A 386 11.17 28.92 -11.88
C ILE A 386 12.35 29.79 -12.34
N ASP A 387 13.52 29.18 -12.54
CA ASP A 387 14.73 29.87 -13.00
C ASP A 387 14.73 30.14 -14.53
N LYS A 388 13.72 29.65 -15.25
CA LYS A 388 13.53 29.84 -16.70
C LYS A 388 12.49 30.91 -17.03
N LEU A 389 11.88 31.53 -16.01
CA LEU A 389 10.95 32.65 -16.17
C LEU A 389 11.67 33.86 -16.78
N ILE A 390 11.05 34.45 -17.80
CA ILE A 390 11.50 35.71 -18.39
C ILE A 390 11.27 36.83 -17.38
N GLN A 391 12.24 37.74 -17.24
CA GLN A 391 12.25 38.75 -16.18
C GLN A 391 10.98 39.62 -16.16
N GLU A 392 10.44 39.95 -17.32
CA GLU A 392 9.23 40.77 -17.50
C GLU A 392 7.94 40.05 -17.06
N GLU A 393 7.93 38.71 -17.04
CA GLU A 393 6.74 37.91 -16.70
C GLU A 393 6.73 37.47 -15.22
N LYS A 394 7.83 37.63 -14.48
CA LYS A 394 7.97 37.12 -13.11
C LYS A 394 6.94 37.68 -12.15
N GLU A 395 6.71 38.99 -12.17
CA GLU A 395 5.81 39.66 -11.23
C GLU A 395 4.36 39.15 -11.39
N SER A 396 3.86 39.13 -12.63
CA SER A 396 2.51 38.65 -12.93
C SER A 396 2.36 37.15 -12.66
N PHE A 397 3.40 36.36 -12.97
CA PHE A 397 3.41 34.93 -12.70
C PHE A 397 3.31 34.62 -11.20
N PHE A 398 4.18 35.21 -10.36
CA PHE A 398 4.15 34.96 -8.91
C PHE A 398 2.89 35.50 -8.25
N LYS A 399 2.33 36.61 -8.74
CA LYS A 399 1.01 37.08 -8.31
C LYS A 399 -0.07 36.03 -8.57
N SER A 400 -0.15 35.50 -9.79
CA SER A 400 -1.11 34.44 -10.15
C SER A 400 -0.89 33.16 -9.34
N PHE A 401 0.37 32.82 -9.05
CA PHE A 401 0.71 31.66 -8.23
C PHE A 401 0.24 31.85 -6.78
N GLN A 402 0.46 33.02 -6.18
CA GLN A 402 -0.06 33.32 -4.84
C GLN A 402 -1.60 33.26 -4.79
N GLU A 403 -2.28 33.77 -5.82
CA GLU A 403 -3.74 33.68 -5.92
C GLU A 403 -4.24 32.23 -6.07
N TYR A 404 -3.46 31.37 -6.71
CA TYR A 404 -3.74 29.94 -6.79
C TYR A 404 -3.50 29.23 -5.46
N VAL A 405 -2.43 29.57 -4.74
CA VAL A 405 -2.15 29.09 -3.37
C VAL A 405 -3.31 29.44 -2.44
N ASN A 406 -3.80 30.68 -2.48
CA ASN A 406 -4.96 31.10 -1.70
C ASN A 406 -6.23 30.28 -2.07
N PHE A 407 -6.44 30.02 -3.35
CA PHE A 407 -7.53 29.16 -3.82
C PHE A 407 -7.41 27.72 -3.30
N LEU A 408 -6.19 27.16 -3.28
CA LEU A 408 -5.94 25.84 -2.72
C LEU A 408 -6.29 25.78 -1.22
N GLU A 409 -6.01 26.83 -0.46
CA GLU A 409 -6.43 26.95 0.95
C GLU A 409 -7.96 27.01 1.09
N GLU A 410 -8.64 27.75 0.22
CA GLU A 410 -10.11 27.88 0.22
C GLU A 410 -10.81 26.54 -0.03
N ILE A 411 -10.22 25.67 -0.85
CA ILE A 411 -10.74 24.31 -1.09
C ILE A 411 -10.17 23.27 -0.12
N HIS A 412 -9.52 23.70 0.97
CA HIS A 412 -8.94 22.85 2.02
C HIS A 412 -7.86 21.86 1.53
N TYR A 413 -7.11 22.21 0.49
CA TYR A 413 -5.94 21.42 0.07
C TYR A 413 -4.81 21.54 1.11
N PRO A 414 -4.17 20.42 1.54
CA PRO A 414 -3.20 20.43 2.64
C PRO A 414 -1.82 20.98 2.21
N LEU A 415 -1.73 22.29 1.93
CA LEU A 415 -0.48 22.96 1.55
C LEU A 415 0.64 22.81 2.61
N HIS A 416 0.28 22.60 3.88
CA HIS A 416 1.22 22.37 4.97
C HIS A 416 1.98 21.04 4.83
N GLU A 417 1.43 20.06 4.10
CA GLU A 417 2.10 18.80 3.77
C GLU A 417 3.06 18.96 2.56
N CYS A 418 2.90 20.02 1.76
CA CYS A 418 3.68 20.28 0.56
C CYS A 418 4.99 21.02 0.87
N GLU A 419 6.06 20.29 1.23
CA GLU A 419 7.37 20.88 1.56
C GLU A 419 7.94 21.84 0.52
N ILE A 420 7.64 21.59 -0.75
CA ILE A 420 8.10 22.42 -1.85
C ILE A 420 7.64 23.88 -1.71
N MET A 421 6.55 24.14 -0.98
CA MET A 421 6.07 25.49 -0.72
C MET A 421 7.08 26.35 0.03
N THR A 422 7.92 25.75 0.89
CA THR A 422 8.99 26.49 1.59
C THR A 422 10.05 27.01 0.62
N LYS A 423 10.32 26.29 -0.48
CA LYS A 423 11.24 26.78 -1.54
C LYS A 423 10.68 27.98 -2.29
N TYR A 424 9.37 28.22 -2.23
CA TYR A 424 8.73 29.34 -2.92
C TYR A 424 8.62 30.61 -2.07
N GLU A 425 8.92 30.54 -0.77
CA GLU A 425 8.92 31.70 0.13
C GLU A 425 9.90 32.80 -0.33
N VAL A 426 11.03 32.41 -0.91
CA VAL A 426 12.04 33.36 -1.44
C VAL A 426 11.50 34.23 -2.59
N TYR A 427 10.42 33.79 -3.25
CA TYR A 427 9.73 34.54 -4.31
C TYR A 427 8.49 35.28 -3.78
N GLY A 428 8.32 35.37 -2.45
CA GLY A 428 7.23 36.08 -1.81
C GLY A 428 5.94 35.27 -1.66
N ILE A 429 5.97 33.96 -1.94
CA ILE A 429 4.81 33.07 -1.78
C ILE A 429 4.59 32.72 -0.31
N LYS A 430 3.38 32.93 0.19
CA LYS A 430 2.99 32.71 1.59
C LYS A 430 1.89 31.67 1.69
N THR A 431 1.98 30.79 2.69
CA THR A 431 0.93 29.85 3.10
C THR A 431 0.49 30.17 4.53
N LYS A 432 -0.77 29.89 4.89
CA LYS A 432 -1.33 30.26 6.21
C LYS A 432 -0.88 29.37 7.38
N ASN A 433 -0.22 28.24 7.15
CA ASN A 433 0.25 27.33 8.20
C ASN A 433 1.51 26.57 7.78
N THR A 434 2.68 26.95 8.30
CA THR A 434 3.87 26.09 8.32
C THR A 434 3.98 25.47 9.71
N ILE A 435 3.70 24.16 9.81
CA ILE A 435 4.17 23.36 10.95
C ILE A 435 5.70 23.44 10.89
N GLN A 436 6.33 23.97 11.94
CA GLN A 436 7.78 23.99 12.06
C GLN A 436 8.32 22.56 12.02
N ASN A 437 9.34 22.29 11.19
CA ASN A 437 10.06 21.03 11.20
C ASN A 437 10.58 20.75 12.63
N GLN A 438 10.03 19.75 13.31
CA GLN A 438 10.63 19.24 14.54
C GLN A 438 11.79 18.33 14.14
N HIS A 439 13.02 18.84 14.26
CA HIS A 439 14.21 18.00 14.23
C HIS A 439 14.37 17.34 15.60
N PHE A 440 14.29 16.02 15.64
CA PHE A 440 14.50 15.25 16.87
C PHE A 440 16.00 15.03 17.09
N SER A 441 16.44 15.17 18.34
CA SER A 441 17.81 14.84 18.73
C SER A 441 18.09 13.34 18.62
N VAL A 442 19.36 12.97 18.54
CA VAL A 442 19.78 11.56 18.55
C VAL A 442 19.32 10.85 19.82
N ASP A 443 19.31 11.52 20.97
CA ASP A 443 18.84 10.96 22.24
C ASP A 443 17.33 10.72 22.28
N GLU A 444 16.54 11.61 21.68
CA GLU A 444 15.09 11.40 21.50
C GLU A 444 14.82 10.23 20.56
N CYS A 445 15.56 10.14 19.45
CA CYS A 445 15.46 9.01 18.53
C CYS A 445 15.86 7.70 19.22
N LYS A 446 16.92 7.70 20.03
CA LYS A 446 17.39 6.52 20.78
C LYS A 446 16.37 6.03 21.81
N LYS A 447 15.57 6.93 22.40
CA LYS A 447 14.50 6.58 23.34
C LYS A 447 13.17 6.21 22.66
N SER A 448 13.08 6.39 21.35
CA SER A 448 11.86 6.05 20.60
C SER A 448 11.68 4.53 20.56
N ASN A 449 10.43 4.09 20.57
CA ASN A 449 10.03 2.70 20.32
C ASN A 449 9.59 2.47 18.87
N LYS A 450 9.86 3.40 17.94
CA LYS A 450 9.39 3.31 16.55
C LYS A 450 10.47 2.81 15.61
N VAL A 451 10.15 1.82 14.77
CA VAL A 451 11.00 1.34 13.67
C VAL A 451 10.30 1.55 12.34
N LEU A 452 10.99 2.11 11.35
CA LEU A 452 10.44 2.37 10.03
C LEU A 452 11.15 1.53 8.96
N PHE A 453 10.40 0.71 8.24
CA PHE A 453 10.80 0.09 6.98
C PHE A 453 10.33 0.97 5.82
N TYR A 454 11.22 1.33 4.91
CA TYR A 454 10.87 2.03 3.67
C TYR A 454 11.06 1.11 2.46
N THR A 455 9.99 0.88 1.69
CA THR A 455 9.95 -0.06 0.57
C THR A 455 9.88 0.63 -0.80
N GLY A 456 9.70 1.94 -0.84
CA GLY A 456 9.74 2.72 -2.08
C GLY A 456 8.56 2.43 -3.00
N TRP A 457 8.86 2.18 -4.28
CA TRP A 457 7.85 2.01 -5.33
C TRP A 457 7.45 0.54 -5.51
N ALA A 458 6.17 0.29 -5.78
CA ALA A 458 5.64 -1.04 -6.09
C ALA A 458 4.67 -0.97 -7.28
N GLY A 459 4.61 -2.05 -8.08
CA GLY A 459 3.72 -2.11 -9.24
C GLY A 459 2.23 -2.14 -8.87
N GLU A 460 1.90 -2.65 -7.69
CA GLU A 460 0.56 -2.66 -7.10
C GLU A 460 0.67 -2.28 -5.62
N LYS A 461 -0.34 -1.60 -5.08
CA LYS A 461 -0.40 -1.30 -3.66
C LYS A 461 -0.58 -2.58 -2.86
N TRP A 462 0.18 -2.72 -1.77
CA TRP A 462 0.17 -3.93 -0.94
C TRP A 462 0.20 -3.58 0.54
N ASN A 463 -0.22 -4.53 1.37
CA ASN A 463 -0.10 -4.50 2.83
C ASN A 463 -0.08 -5.96 3.35
N LEU A 464 -0.17 -6.16 4.66
CA LEU A 464 -0.11 -7.50 5.23
C LEU A 464 -1.33 -8.32 4.78
N THR A 465 -2.54 -7.76 4.84
CA THR A 465 -3.77 -8.47 4.44
C THR A 465 -3.76 -8.86 2.96
N TYR A 466 -3.33 -7.95 2.08
CA TYR A 466 -3.16 -8.22 0.65
C TYR A 466 -2.22 -9.41 0.41
N SER A 467 -1.11 -9.48 1.16
CA SER A 467 -0.11 -10.55 1.00
C SER A 467 -0.64 -11.95 1.36
N LEU A 468 -1.74 -12.05 2.10
CA LEU A 468 -2.32 -13.33 2.49
C LEU A 468 -3.09 -14.01 1.35
N THR A 469 -3.74 -13.23 0.49
CA THR A 469 -4.59 -13.75 -0.60
C THR A 469 -4.03 -13.52 -1.99
N ASN A 470 -3.11 -12.58 -2.15
CA ASN A 470 -2.60 -12.15 -3.45
C ASN A 470 -1.09 -12.42 -3.57
N ALA A 471 -0.62 -12.54 -4.82
CA ALA A 471 0.80 -12.69 -5.10
C ALA A 471 1.56 -11.39 -4.81
N LEU A 472 2.75 -11.52 -4.22
CA LEU A 472 3.60 -10.41 -3.81
C LEU A 472 5.06 -10.67 -4.22
N GLY A 473 5.79 -9.61 -4.57
CA GLY A 473 7.21 -9.69 -4.93
C GLY A 473 8.09 -10.15 -3.76
N GLY A 474 9.31 -10.61 -4.08
CA GLY A 474 10.23 -11.17 -3.08
C GLY A 474 10.70 -10.16 -2.03
N SER A 475 10.99 -8.92 -2.43
CA SER A 475 11.39 -7.84 -1.52
C SER A 475 10.24 -7.43 -0.60
N GLU A 476 9.04 -7.26 -1.13
CA GLU A 476 7.86 -6.88 -0.36
C GLU A 476 7.44 -8.02 0.59
N THR A 477 7.53 -9.28 0.12
CA THR A 477 7.34 -10.47 0.98
C THR A 477 8.33 -10.47 2.15
N ALA A 478 9.60 -10.18 1.89
CA ALA A 478 10.63 -10.14 2.92
C ALA A 478 10.32 -9.07 3.98
N VAL A 479 9.92 -7.86 3.57
CA VAL A 479 9.56 -6.78 4.50
C VAL A 479 8.28 -7.13 5.27
N ALA A 480 7.24 -7.62 4.60
CA ALA A 480 5.97 -7.99 5.24
C ALA A 480 6.17 -9.02 6.35
N TYR A 481 6.96 -10.07 6.10
CA TYR A 481 7.15 -11.15 7.06
C TYR A 481 8.24 -10.86 8.09
N LEU A 482 9.29 -10.12 7.74
CA LEU A 482 10.28 -9.72 8.74
C LEU A 482 9.67 -8.76 9.75
N SER A 483 8.96 -7.71 9.29
CA SER A 483 8.34 -6.70 10.16
C SER A 483 7.32 -7.33 11.13
N SER A 484 6.59 -8.37 10.71
CA SER A 484 5.63 -9.06 11.58
C SER A 484 6.24 -9.90 12.70
N ASN A 485 7.55 -10.13 12.66
CA ASN A 485 8.28 -10.91 13.66
C ASN A 485 9.11 -10.04 14.63
N PHE A 486 9.02 -8.71 14.53
CA PHE A 486 9.71 -7.81 15.46
C PHE A 486 9.05 -7.81 16.86
N PRO A 487 9.79 -7.45 17.92
CA PRO A 487 9.26 -7.42 19.28
C PRO A 487 8.03 -6.51 19.43
N LYS A 488 7.02 -6.97 20.17
CA LYS A 488 5.73 -6.29 20.32
C LYS A 488 5.78 -4.97 21.10
N ASN A 489 6.88 -4.68 21.81
CA ASN A 489 7.11 -3.40 22.50
C ASN A 489 7.55 -2.26 21.56
N TYR A 490 7.85 -2.56 20.30
CA TYR A 490 8.13 -1.57 19.27
C TYR A 490 6.91 -1.35 18.36
N GLU A 491 6.68 -0.11 17.95
CA GLU A 491 5.76 0.21 16.85
C GLU A 491 6.50 0.11 15.53
N ILE A 492 5.98 -0.71 14.62
CA ILE A 492 6.61 -0.98 13.34
C ILE A 492 5.85 -0.25 12.25
N TYR A 493 6.55 0.56 11.46
CA TYR A 493 5.99 1.31 10.36
C TYR A 493 6.54 0.75 9.06
N VAL A 494 5.68 0.44 8.09
CA VAL A 494 6.07 0.02 6.75
C VAL A 494 5.58 1.07 5.77
N ALA A 495 6.49 1.81 5.15
CA ALA A 495 6.15 2.92 4.27
C ALA A 495 6.62 2.72 2.84
N GLY A 496 5.82 3.16 1.87
CA GLY A 496 6.06 2.96 0.45
C GLY A 496 4.80 3.14 -0.38
N ASP A 497 4.74 2.54 -1.56
CA ASP A 497 3.50 2.36 -2.32
C ASP A 497 2.66 1.22 -1.72
N VAL A 498 2.31 1.39 -0.44
CA VAL A 498 1.52 0.45 0.35
C VAL A 498 0.09 0.93 0.50
N GLN A 499 -0.83 0.01 0.76
CA GLN A 499 -2.19 0.37 1.19
C GLN A 499 -2.20 0.60 2.70
N GLU A 500 -2.74 1.75 3.13
CA GLU A 500 -2.87 2.10 4.55
C GLU A 500 -3.60 0.98 5.31
N GLU A 501 -3.00 0.53 6.41
CA GLU A 501 -3.49 -0.56 7.24
C GLU A 501 -2.83 -0.49 8.62
N THR A 502 -3.50 -0.97 9.66
CA THR A 502 -2.85 -1.28 10.94
C THR A 502 -3.23 -2.68 11.38
N VAL A 503 -2.23 -3.53 11.61
CA VAL A 503 -2.39 -4.90 12.13
C VAL A 503 -1.46 -5.06 13.33
N ASP A 504 -2.02 -5.36 14.51
CA ASP A 504 -1.30 -5.37 15.78
C ASP A 504 -0.52 -4.07 16.04
N ASN A 505 0.82 -4.15 16.08
CA ASN A 505 1.77 -3.05 16.29
C ASN A 505 2.42 -2.61 14.96
N ILE A 506 1.85 -2.98 13.81
CA ILE A 506 2.39 -2.71 12.48
C ILE A 506 1.46 -1.73 11.76
N HIS A 507 2.03 -0.64 11.27
CA HIS A 507 1.34 0.46 10.59
C HIS A 507 1.88 0.61 9.16
N TYR A 508 1.03 0.39 8.16
CA TYR A 508 1.36 0.64 6.77
C TYR A 508 1.04 2.09 6.43
N ILE A 509 2.04 2.86 5.99
CA ILE A 509 1.90 4.29 5.66
C ILE A 509 2.26 4.50 4.19
N HIS A 510 1.31 4.99 3.40
CA HIS A 510 1.54 5.33 2.00
C HIS A 510 2.57 6.47 1.88
N ASN A 511 3.37 6.47 0.81
CA ASN A 511 4.40 7.47 0.52
C ASN A 511 3.94 8.94 0.68
N PHE A 512 2.65 9.20 0.41
CA PHE A 512 2.03 10.51 0.58
C PHE A 512 2.03 11.00 2.05
N ASN A 513 1.83 10.09 3.01
CA ASN A 513 1.72 10.41 4.43
C ASN A 513 3.05 10.33 5.18
N LEU A 514 4.08 9.71 4.56
CA LEU A 514 5.39 9.52 5.16
C LEU A 514 6.10 10.83 5.58
N PRO A 515 6.08 11.94 4.82
CA PRO A 515 6.66 13.20 5.27
C PRO A 515 6.11 13.70 6.61
N ASN A 516 4.79 13.62 6.80
CA ASN A 516 4.15 14.04 8.04
C ASN A 516 4.59 13.16 9.22
N PHE A 517 4.65 11.84 9.00
CA PHE A 517 5.17 10.90 10.00
C PHE A 517 6.60 11.25 10.42
N LEU A 518 7.51 11.43 9.46
CA LEU A 518 8.93 11.74 9.71
C LEU A 518 9.15 13.09 10.42
N LYS A 519 8.24 14.05 10.25
CA LYS A 519 8.30 15.37 10.92
C LYS A 519 7.76 15.38 12.34
N THR A 520 6.86 14.45 12.66
CA THR A 520 6.11 14.46 13.93
C THR A 520 6.53 13.34 14.87
N ASN A 521 7.40 12.42 14.42
CA ASN A 521 7.82 11.27 15.19
C ASN A 521 9.34 11.12 15.21
N ALA A 522 9.92 11.01 16.41
CA ALA A 522 11.26 10.48 16.58
C ALA A 522 11.26 8.97 16.21
N VAL A 523 12.20 8.53 15.39
CA VAL A 523 12.30 7.13 14.95
C VAL A 523 13.59 6.51 15.50
N HIS A 524 13.51 5.33 16.10
CA HIS A 524 14.70 4.63 16.61
C HIS A 524 15.55 4.10 15.46
N THR A 525 14.94 3.36 14.54
CA THR A 525 15.64 2.76 13.41
C THR A 525 14.88 2.93 12.13
N ILE A 526 15.58 3.37 11.08
CA ILE A 526 15.07 3.37 9.70
C ILE A 526 15.80 2.27 8.92
N ILE A 527 15.04 1.44 8.21
CA ILE A 527 15.50 0.35 7.36
C ILE A 527 15.03 0.64 5.94
N ILE A 528 15.95 0.98 5.05
CA ILE A 528 15.64 1.28 3.65
C ILE A 528 15.79 -0.02 2.85
N SER A 529 14.67 -0.59 2.39
CA SER A 529 14.64 -1.73 1.48
C SER A 529 14.88 -1.24 0.05
N ARG A 530 16.07 -1.51 -0.49
CA ARG A 530 16.56 -1.29 -1.88
C ARG A 530 16.47 0.13 -2.51
N TYR A 531 15.54 0.99 -2.13
CA TYR A 531 15.30 2.32 -2.72
C TYR A 531 15.98 3.45 -1.93
N ILE A 532 17.29 3.63 -2.13
CA ILE A 532 18.09 4.63 -1.40
C ILE A 532 17.82 6.08 -1.81
N GLY A 533 17.02 6.31 -2.85
CA GLY A 533 16.49 7.65 -3.17
C GLY A 533 15.68 8.28 -2.03
N PHE A 534 15.21 7.48 -1.05
CA PHE A 534 14.69 7.96 0.24
C PHE A 534 15.56 9.04 0.88
N LEU A 535 16.89 8.87 0.84
CA LEU A 535 17.84 9.77 1.49
C LEU A 535 17.85 11.17 0.86
N GLU A 536 17.53 11.26 -0.43
CA GLU A 536 17.36 12.54 -1.12
C GLU A 536 15.94 13.09 -0.95
N LEU A 537 14.92 12.24 -1.09
CA LEU A 537 13.51 12.62 -1.00
C LEU A 537 13.13 13.15 0.39
N PHE A 538 13.63 12.52 1.45
CA PHE A 538 13.24 12.80 2.83
C PHE A 538 14.42 13.22 3.69
N SER A 539 15.35 14.02 3.13
CA SER A 539 16.62 14.40 3.79
C SER A 539 16.51 15.00 5.21
N PHE A 540 15.31 15.42 5.62
CA PHE A 540 14.97 15.94 6.95
C PHE A 540 14.70 14.86 8.01
N PHE A 541 14.77 13.56 7.68
CA PHE A 541 14.52 12.48 8.64
C PHE A 541 15.44 12.56 9.88
N SER A 542 14.88 12.17 11.03
CA SER A 542 15.60 12.02 12.30
C SER A 542 15.56 10.56 12.74
N THR A 543 16.72 9.93 12.95
CA THR A 543 16.81 8.53 13.40
C THR A 543 18.05 8.30 14.25
N TYR A 544 18.01 7.31 15.16
CA TYR A 544 19.19 6.87 15.91
C TYR A 544 20.07 5.94 15.06
N GLN A 545 19.44 5.02 14.32
CA GLN A 545 20.14 4.07 13.43
C GLN A 545 19.54 4.06 12.03
N LEU A 546 20.39 3.83 11.03
CA LEU A 546 20.00 3.75 9.62
C LEU A 546 20.62 2.52 8.97
N TYR A 547 19.77 1.58 8.54
CA TYR A 547 20.16 0.38 7.84
C TYR A 547 19.72 0.44 6.38
N LEU A 548 20.59 -0.04 5.48
CA LEU A 548 20.20 -0.31 4.11
C LEU A 548 20.05 -1.81 3.92
N TRP A 549 18.90 -2.29 3.44
CA TRP A 549 18.66 -3.69 3.16
C TRP A 549 18.67 -3.91 1.64
N ALA A 550 19.71 -4.59 1.17
CA ALA A 550 19.90 -4.89 -0.24
C ALA A 550 19.11 -6.16 -0.63
N HIS A 551 18.18 -6.01 -1.57
CA HIS A 551 17.46 -7.15 -2.15
C HIS A 551 17.94 -7.52 -3.55
N ASP A 552 18.46 -6.55 -4.31
CA ASP A 552 18.94 -6.71 -5.68
C ASP A 552 20.47 -6.60 -5.75
N THR A 553 21.06 -6.84 -6.93
CA THR A 553 22.49 -6.67 -7.18
C THR A 553 22.95 -5.20 -7.13
N ILE A 554 22.03 -4.24 -7.12
CA ILE A 554 22.29 -2.81 -6.97
C ILE A 554 21.24 -2.13 -6.09
N PHE A 555 21.52 -0.92 -5.60
CA PHE A 555 20.49 -0.06 -5.00
C PHE A 555 19.80 0.79 -6.07
N HIS A 556 18.54 1.16 -5.82
CA HIS A 556 17.76 2.03 -6.69
C HIS A 556 17.84 3.48 -6.22
N ALA A 557 18.33 4.36 -7.09
CA ALA A 557 18.40 5.80 -6.87
C ALA A 557 17.07 6.53 -7.21
N PHE A 558 16.00 5.80 -7.50
CA PHE A 558 14.70 6.36 -7.85
C PHE A 558 14.20 7.34 -6.78
N GLY A 559 13.84 8.56 -7.18
CA GLY A 559 13.52 9.67 -6.29
C GLY A 559 14.64 10.71 -6.13
N SER A 560 15.87 10.37 -6.51
CA SER A 560 16.98 11.33 -6.59
C SER A 560 16.92 12.12 -7.89
N SER A 561 17.06 13.44 -7.80
CA SER A 561 16.95 14.32 -8.98
C SER A 561 18.18 14.27 -9.88
N ASN A 562 19.37 13.96 -9.34
CA ASN A 562 20.65 14.10 -10.05
C ASN A 562 21.76 13.12 -9.60
N LEU A 563 21.55 12.32 -8.55
CA LEU A 563 22.58 11.42 -8.00
C LEU A 563 22.24 9.96 -8.30
N ASN A 564 23.22 9.21 -8.80
CA ASN A 564 23.14 7.75 -8.88
C ASN A 564 23.38 7.07 -7.52
N ASP A 565 23.25 5.75 -7.50
CA ASP A 565 23.41 4.90 -6.32
C ASP A 565 24.75 5.14 -5.59
N GLN A 566 25.88 5.12 -6.32
CA GLN A 566 27.20 5.38 -5.73
C GLN A 566 27.31 6.79 -5.15
N GLN A 567 26.79 7.81 -5.83
CA GLN A 567 26.84 9.19 -5.36
C GLN A 567 26.00 9.41 -4.10
N ILE A 568 24.83 8.79 -4.01
CA ILE A 568 23.98 8.82 -2.81
C ILE A 568 24.71 8.16 -1.64
N LEU A 569 25.29 6.97 -1.84
CA LEU A 569 26.07 6.29 -0.79
C LEU A 569 27.26 7.13 -0.35
N ASN A 570 27.99 7.76 -1.28
CA ASN A 570 29.11 8.64 -0.95
C ASN A 570 28.66 9.83 -0.09
N LYS A 571 27.54 10.46 -0.44
CA LYS A 571 26.98 11.60 0.31
C LYS A 571 26.50 11.21 1.71
N TRP A 572 25.85 10.06 1.85
CA TRP A 572 25.16 9.67 3.08
C TRP A 572 25.88 8.63 3.93
N ASN A 573 27.06 8.16 3.52
CA ASN A 573 27.83 7.14 4.25
C ASN A 573 27.95 7.44 5.75
N PHE A 574 28.16 8.71 6.11
CA PHE A 574 28.31 9.11 7.51
C PHE A 574 27.09 8.80 8.40
N LYS A 575 25.87 8.72 7.84
CA LYS A 575 24.66 8.34 8.59
C LYS A 575 24.36 6.85 8.57
N ILE A 576 24.90 6.08 7.61
CA ILE A 576 24.59 4.65 7.46
C ILE A 576 25.28 3.85 8.57
N THR A 577 24.48 3.12 9.36
CA THR A 577 24.95 2.23 10.44
C THR A 577 25.49 0.94 9.85
N ASN A 578 24.65 0.16 9.17
CA ASN A 578 25.03 -1.07 8.48
C ASN A 578 24.28 -1.25 7.17
N VAL A 579 24.84 -2.11 6.32
CA VAL A 579 24.22 -2.55 5.06
C VAL A 579 24.01 -4.06 5.14
N VAL A 580 22.78 -4.51 4.99
CA VAL A 580 22.42 -5.93 5.05
C VAL A 580 22.35 -6.50 3.64
N CYS A 581 23.31 -7.37 3.32
CA CYS A 581 23.27 -8.24 2.15
C CYS A 581 22.68 -9.61 2.53
N LEU A 582 22.19 -10.34 1.54
CA LEU A 582 21.43 -11.58 1.80
C LEU A 582 22.31 -12.84 1.88
N THR A 583 23.46 -12.85 1.23
CA THR A 583 24.39 -13.99 1.15
C THR A 583 25.83 -13.51 1.11
N GLU A 584 26.81 -14.40 1.34
CA GLU A 584 28.24 -14.04 1.24
C GLU A 584 28.61 -13.61 -0.19
N TRP A 585 28.10 -14.29 -1.23
CA TRP A 585 28.26 -13.84 -2.61
C TRP A 585 27.74 -12.41 -2.82
N HIS A 586 26.56 -12.11 -2.27
CA HIS A 586 25.94 -10.79 -2.39
C HIS A 586 26.80 -9.72 -1.70
N LYS A 587 27.37 -10.03 -0.53
CA LYS A 587 28.30 -9.15 0.19
C LYS A 587 29.59 -8.91 -0.58
N GLU A 588 30.17 -9.93 -1.21
CA GLU A 588 31.36 -9.78 -2.06
C GLU A 588 31.06 -8.87 -3.25
N HIS A 589 29.97 -9.14 -3.97
CA HIS A 589 29.50 -8.32 -5.08
C HIS A 589 29.29 -6.85 -4.69
N PHE A 590 28.63 -6.60 -3.55
CA PHE A 590 28.41 -5.24 -3.04
C PHE A 590 29.70 -4.58 -2.55
N SER A 591 30.63 -5.34 -1.97
CA SER A 591 31.92 -4.82 -1.51
C SER A 591 32.79 -4.34 -2.67
N GLU A 592 32.74 -5.04 -3.80
CA GLU A 592 33.42 -4.64 -5.04
C GLU A 592 32.76 -3.41 -5.66
N ARG A 593 31.42 -3.40 -5.75
CA ARG A 593 30.67 -2.31 -6.38
C ARG A 593 30.64 -1.02 -5.55
N TYR A 594 30.59 -1.13 -4.21
CA TYR A 594 30.50 -0.01 -3.28
C TYR A 594 31.60 -0.06 -2.20
N PRO A 595 32.87 0.22 -2.56
CA PRO A 595 33.98 0.12 -1.62
C PRO A 595 33.81 0.97 -0.35
N ILE A 596 33.10 2.10 -0.43
CA ILE A 596 32.93 3.04 0.69
C ILE A 596 32.14 2.45 1.87
N ILE A 597 31.24 1.49 1.62
CA ILE A 597 30.42 0.84 2.64
C ILE A 597 30.91 -0.57 2.99
N LYS A 598 32.02 -1.04 2.41
CA LYS A 598 32.53 -2.41 2.56
C LYS A 598 32.60 -2.88 4.02
N ASN A 599 33.08 -2.01 4.92
CA ASN A 599 33.25 -2.33 6.34
C ASN A 599 31.94 -2.30 7.15
N LYS A 600 30.82 -1.94 6.52
CA LYS A 600 29.48 -1.86 7.12
C LYS A 600 28.57 -3.00 6.68
N ILE A 601 29.02 -3.83 5.73
CA ILE A 601 28.20 -4.90 5.16
C ILE A 601 28.15 -6.11 6.10
N VAL A 602 26.94 -6.53 6.44
CA VAL A 602 26.62 -7.76 7.17
C VAL A 602 25.74 -8.66 6.33
N THR A 603 25.67 -9.95 6.67
CA THR A 603 24.88 -10.94 5.93
C THR A 603 23.72 -11.46 6.77
N ILE A 604 22.49 -11.22 6.32
CA ILE A 604 21.27 -11.78 6.88
C ILE A 604 20.41 -12.27 5.71
N ASN A 605 20.31 -13.59 5.59
CA ASN A 605 19.56 -14.24 4.52
C ASN A 605 18.03 -14.10 4.72
N ASN A 606 17.25 -14.27 3.66
CA ASN A 606 15.79 -14.37 3.75
C ASN A 606 15.35 -15.57 4.60
N GLY A 607 14.06 -15.60 4.93
CA GLY A 607 13.46 -16.70 5.66
C GLY A 607 12.13 -17.19 5.10
N LEU A 608 11.49 -18.09 5.84
CA LEU A 608 10.19 -18.68 5.57
C LEU A 608 9.24 -18.47 6.73
N ARG A 609 7.94 -18.49 6.42
CA ARG A 609 6.86 -18.56 7.40
C ARG A 609 6.37 -20.00 7.52
N ASN A 610 6.99 -20.76 8.43
CA ASN A 610 6.76 -22.20 8.58
C ASN A 610 5.29 -22.57 8.83
N GLU A 611 4.51 -21.68 9.45
CA GLU A 611 3.09 -21.87 9.75
C GLU A 611 2.22 -22.07 8.50
N LEU A 612 2.63 -21.54 7.34
CA LEU A 612 1.83 -21.58 6.11
C LEU A 612 1.91 -22.94 5.38
N PHE A 613 2.85 -23.80 5.76
CA PHE A 613 3.06 -25.10 5.12
C PHE A 613 2.23 -26.18 5.81
N THR A 614 0.91 -26.19 5.53
CA THR A 614 -0.07 -27.06 6.18
C THR A 614 -0.39 -28.35 5.42
N TYR A 615 0.12 -28.50 4.20
CA TYR A 615 -0.19 -29.63 3.33
C TYR A 615 0.65 -30.88 3.64
N PRO A 616 0.09 -32.09 3.47
CA PRO A 616 0.81 -33.34 3.64
C PRO A 616 1.93 -33.48 2.61
N LEU A 617 3.11 -33.93 3.05
CA LEU A 617 4.31 -34.07 2.19
C LEU A 617 4.46 -35.45 1.55
N ASN A 618 3.64 -36.42 1.94
CA ASN A 618 3.70 -37.82 1.50
C ASN A 618 2.96 -38.11 0.18
N GLU A 619 2.44 -37.10 -0.51
CA GLU A 619 1.58 -37.24 -1.71
C GLU A 619 2.22 -36.58 -2.95
N LYS A 620 3.49 -36.92 -3.24
CA LYS A 620 4.18 -36.44 -4.44
C LYS A 620 3.63 -37.10 -5.70
N ILE A 621 3.26 -36.31 -6.70
CA ILE A 621 2.88 -36.78 -8.03
C ILE A 621 4.16 -37.10 -8.80
N HIS A 622 4.33 -38.36 -9.17
CA HIS A 622 5.53 -38.82 -9.86
C HIS A 622 5.76 -38.04 -11.17
N LYS A 623 7.00 -37.60 -11.40
CA LYS A 623 7.49 -36.84 -12.57
C LYS A 623 6.73 -35.54 -12.83
N SER A 624 6.13 -34.95 -11.79
CA SER A 624 5.53 -33.63 -11.88
C SER A 624 6.54 -32.52 -11.57
N PHE A 625 6.51 -31.45 -12.36
CA PHE A 625 7.37 -30.29 -12.26
C PHE A 625 6.56 -29.06 -11.87
N VAL A 626 7.15 -28.19 -11.06
CA VAL A 626 6.61 -26.87 -10.75
C VAL A 626 7.60 -25.79 -11.16
N TYR A 627 7.11 -24.69 -11.70
CA TYR A 627 7.89 -23.50 -11.99
C TYR A 627 7.12 -22.26 -11.55
N SER A 628 7.57 -21.61 -10.46
CA SER A 628 6.87 -20.49 -9.83
C SER A 628 7.63 -19.14 -9.86
N SER A 629 8.73 -19.08 -10.63
CA SER A 629 9.54 -17.87 -10.82
C SER A 629 9.09 -17.08 -12.05
N CYS A 630 9.58 -15.85 -12.22
CA CYS A 630 9.37 -15.08 -13.44
C CYS A 630 9.98 -15.78 -14.67
N SER A 631 9.33 -15.66 -15.81
CA SER A 631 9.68 -16.31 -17.08
C SER A 631 11.12 -16.04 -17.51
N GLU A 632 11.62 -14.81 -17.31
CA GLU A 632 12.99 -14.40 -17.67
C GLU A 632 14.07 -15.15 -16.87
N ARG A 633 13.68 -15.87 -15.81
CA ARG A 633 14.59 -16.63 -14.94
C ARG A 633 14.71 -18.10 -15.36
N GLY A 634 14.73 -18.37 -16.66
CA GLY A 634 15.04 -19.69 -17.21
C GLY A 634 13.84 -20.54 -17.67
N LEU A 635 12.60 -20.02 -17.65
CA LEU A 635 11.43 -20.77 -18.13
C LEU A 635 11.58 -21.19 -19.60
N GLY A 636 12.07 -20.29 -20.45
CA GLY A 636 12.27 -20.58 -21.88
C GLY A 636 13.21 -21.77 -22.12
N ARG A 637 14.27 -21.92 -21.30
CA ARG A 637 15.18 -23.08 -21.39
C ARG A 637 14.50 -24.37 -20.93
N LEU A 638 13.73 -24.33 -19.84
CA LEU A 638 12.95 -25.48 -19.38
C LEU A 638 11.97 -25.95 -20.47
N LEU A 639 11.24 -25.02 -21.10
CA LEU A 639 10.33 -25.34 -22.20
C LEU A 639 11.05 -25.93 -23.42
N ALA A 640 12.26 -25.45 -23.75
CA ALA A 640 13.07 -26.02 -24.83
C ALA A 640 13.57 -27.44 -24.54
N LEU A 641 13.73 -27.82 -23.26
CA LEU A 641 14.11 -29.18 -22.85
C LEU A 641 12.89 -30.12 -22.79
N TRP A 642 11.67 -29.58 -22.68
CA TRP A 642 10.45 -30.34 -22.47
C TRP A 642 10.17 -31.47 -23.48
N PRO A 643 10.41 -31.30 -24.81
CA PRO A 643 10.19 -32.37 -25.78
C PRO A 643 10.99 -33.64 -25.46
N LYS A 644 12.26 -33.48 -25.02
CA LYS A 644 13.14 -34.59 -24.64
C LYS A 644 12.77 -35.18 -23.28
N ILE A 645 12.23 -34.37 -22.37
CA ILE A 645 11.69 -34.86 -21.10
C ILE A 645 10.50 -35.78 -21.37
N ILE A 646 9.56 -35.38 -22.24
CA ILE A 646 8.39 -36.18 -22.60
C ILE A 646 8.77 -37.44 -23.39
N GLU A 647 9.79 -37.37 -24.25
CA GLU A 647 10.30 -38.56 -24.96
C GLU A 647 10.78 -39.64 -23.97
N LYS A 648 11.47 -39.25 -22.89
CA LYS A 648 11.97 -40.17 -21.86
C LYS A 648 10.91 -40.55 -20.84
N TRP A 649 10.10 -39.58 -20.41
CA TRP A 649 9.08 -39.66 -19.37
C TRP A 649 7.73 -39.17 -19.94
N PRO A 650 6.98 -40.03 -20.65
CA PRO A 650 5.73 -39.64 -21.30
C PRO A 650 4.65 -39.14 -20.32
N GLU A 651 4.75 -39.49 -19.03
CA GLU A 651 3.82 -39.08 -17.98
C GLU A 651 4.22 -37.77 -17.28
N ALA A 652 5.37 -37.17 -17.62
CA ALA A 652 5.84 -35.96 -16.97
C ALA A 652 4.87 -34.78 -17.20
N THR A 653 4.66 -33.98 -16.16
CA THR A 653 3.77 -32.80 -16.21
C THR A 653 4.51 -31.56 -15.70
N LEU A 654 4.18 -30.37 -16.22
CA LEU A 654 4.73 -29.09 -15.77
C LEU A 654 3.61 -28.12 -15.43
N LYS A 655 3.64 -27.58 -14.21
CA LYS A 655 2.74 -26.51 -13.78
C LYS A 655 3.51 -25.21 -13.57
N ILE A 656 3.06 -24.16 -14.26
CA ILE A 656 3.71 -22.84 -14.28
C ILE A 656 2.83 -21.83 -13.55
N SER A 657 3.40 -21.06 -12.64
CA SER A 657 2.75 -19.95 -11.96
C SER A 657 3.69 -18.75 -11.93
N SER A 658 3.16 -17.53 -12.04
CA SER A 658 3.96 -16.31 -11.88
C SER A 658 3.11 -15.21 -11.27
N TYR A 659 3.75 -14.26 -10.59
CA TYR A 659 3.06 -13.06 -10.07
C TYR A 659 2.90 -11.96 -11.12
N ASN A 660 3.65 -12.05 -12.23
CA ASN A 660 3.55 -11.13 -13.37
C ASN A 660 2.40 -11.53 -14.30
N ASN A 661 1.93 -10.59 -15.12
CA ASN A 661 1.08 -10.93 -16.27
C ASN A 661 1.91 -11.73 -17.28
N PHE A 662 1.30 -12.74 -17.89
CA PHE A 662 1.92 -13.60 -18.89
C PHE A 662 0.89 -13.92 -19.99
N PRO A 663 1.21 -13.81 -21.29
CA PRO A 663 2.46 -13.27 -21.85
C PRO A 663 2.48 -11.72 -21.85
N LYS A 664 3.66 -11.11 -21.71
CA LYS A 664 3.85 -9.64 -21.71
C LYS A 664 4.70 -9.12 -22.87
N ASP A 665 5.50 -9.97 -23.51
CA ASP A 665 6.42 -9.60 -24.59
C ASP A 665 6.54 -10.72 -25.64
N GLU A 666 7.26 -10.45 -26.74
CA GLU A 666 7.43 -11.40 -27.85
C GLU A 666 8.11 -12.71 -27.43
N SER A 667 8.99 -12.67 -26.43
CA SER A 667 9.65 -13.88 -25.92
C SER A 667 8.64 -14.77 -25.19
N GLU A 668 7.82 -14.18 -24.33
CA GLU A 668 6.76 -14.89 -23.61
C GLU A 668 5.62 -15.37 -24.52
N ILE A 669 5.33 -14.67 -25.62
CA ILE A 669 4.38 -15.15 -26.64
C ILE A 669 4.86 -16.47 -27.24
N LYS A 670 6.15 -16.56 -27.61
CA LYS A 670 6.75 -17.81 -28.12
C LYS A 670 6.71 -18.92 -27.07
N MET A 671 6.96 -18.59 -25.80
CA MET A 671 6.80 -19.56 -24.70
C MET A 671 5.34 -20.03 -24.59
N SER A 672 4.37 -19.14 -24.75
CA SER A 672 2.94 -19.49 -24.71
C SER A 672 2.53 -20.41 -25.86
N GLU A 673 3.15 -20.28 -27.04
CA GLU A 673 2.94 -21.20 -28.17
C GLU A 673 3.43 -22.61 -27.83
N ILE A 674 4.63 -22.73 -27.25
CA ILE A 674 5.17 -24.02 -26.79
C ILE A 674 4.28 -24.64 -25.70
N ILE A 675 3.82 -23.84 -24.73
CA ILE A 675 2.90 -24.31 -23.68
C ILE A 675 1.62 -24.91 -24.28
N LYS A 676 1.07 -24.31 -25.34
CA LYS A 676 -0.14 -24.81 -26.01
C LYS A 676 0.09 -26.08 -26.84
N GLU A 677 1.32 -26.33 -27.28
CA GLU A 677 1.70 -27.51 -28.06
C GLU A 677 1.70 -28.79 -27.21
N TYR A 678 2.01 -28.67 -25.91
CA TYR A 678 2.16 -29.82 -25.01
C TYR A 678 1.03 -29.86 -23.96
N PRO A 679 0.07 -30.81 -24.07
CA PRO A 679 -0.99 -30.98 -23.07
C PRO A 679 -0.50 -31.30 -21.65
N SER A 680 0.76 -31.72 -21.51
CA SER A 680 1.42 -31.96 -20.22
C SER A 680 1.86 -30.68 -19.49
N ILE A 681 1.76 -29.51 -20.12
CA ILE A 681 2.11 -28.21 -19.53
C ILE A 681 0.84 -27.42 -19.24
N GLU A 682 0.72 -26.91 -18.02
CA GLU A 682 -0.41 -26.10 -17.57
C GLU A 682 0.10 -24.78 -16.97
N HIS A 683 -0.38 -23.64 -17.47
CA HIS A 683 -0.11 -22.33 -16.90
C HIS A 683 -1.25 -21.90 -15.96
N MET A 684 -0.98 -21.92 -14.66
CA MET A 684 -1.93 -21.69 -13.57
C MET A 684 -2.26 -20.21 -13.33
N GLY A 685 -1.53 -19.28 -13.96
CA GLY A 685 -1.69 -17.85 -13.74
C GLY A 685 -1.06 -17.37 -12.43
N LYS A 686 -1.73 -16.44 -11.75
CA LYS A 686 -1.29 -15.89 -10.46
C LYS A 686 -1.93 -16.67 -9.32
N LEU A 687 -1.17 -17.59 -8.72
CA LEU A 687 -1.63 -18.33 -7.54
C LEU A 687 -1.40 -17.55 -6.24
N GLY A 688 -2.38 -17.58 -5.34
CA GLY A 688 -2.22 -17.18 -3.95
C GLY A 688 -1.31 -18.15 -3.20
N ARG A 689 -0.83 -17.75 -2.00
CA ARG A 689 0.17 -18.54 -1.23
C ARG A 689 -0.30 -19.96 -0.90
N SER A 690 -1.55 -20.13 -0.49
CA SER A 690 -2.10 -21.45 -0.14
C SER A 690 -2.07 -22.41 -1.32
N ASP A 691 -2.57 -21.98 -2.48
CA ASP A 691 -2.61 -22.80 -3.70
C ASP A 691 -1.21 -23.06 -4.25
N LEU A 692 -0.30 -22.09 -4.13
CA LEU A 692 1.09 -22.26 -4.53
C LEU A 692 1.81 -23.31 -3.67
N TYR A 693 1.62 -23.29 -2.34
CA TYR A 693 2.22 -24.29 -1.46
C TYR A 693 1.59 -25.67 -1.62
N LYS A 694 0.28 -25.75 -1.92
CA LYS A 694 -0.35 -27.01 -2.32
C LYS A 694 0.31 -27.57 -3.58
N LEU A 695 0.49 -26.71 -4.59
CA LEU A 695 1.14 -27.11 -5.84
C LEU A 695 2.55 -27.65 -5.58
N MET A 696 3.40 -26.88 -4.89
CA MET A 696 4.76 -27.30 -4.53
C MET A 696 4.78 -28.61 -3.70
N ALA A 697 3.88 -28.74 -2.72
CA ALA A 697 3.79 -29.95 -1.88
C ALA A 697 3.49 -31.20 -2.71
N THR A 698 2.69 -31.09 -3.78
CA THR A 698 2.40 -32.21 -4.69
C THR A 698 3.45 -32.42 -5.79
N SER A 699 4.30 -31.43 -6.08
CA SER A 699 5.27 -31.51 -7.18
C SER A 699 6.56 -32.25 -6.80
N GLU A 700 7.12 -33.02 -7.74
CA GLU A 700 8.37 -33.77 -7.50
C GLU A 700 9.62 -32.97 -7.81
N TYR A 701 9.66 -32.20 -8.91
CA TYR A 701 10.87 -31.53 -9.39
C TYR A 701 10.70 -30.02 -9.56
N TRP A 702 11.79 -29.30 -9.30
CA TRP A 702 12.01 -27.92 -9.71
C TRP A 702 13.31 -27.85 -10.51
N LEU A 703 13.19 -27.83 -11.84
CA LEU A 703 14.31 -27.65 -12.76
C LEU A 703 14.46 -26.15 -13.06
N TYR A 704 15.54 -25.54 -12.58
CA TYR A 704 15.78 -24.10 -12.62
C TYR A 704 17.06 -23.74 -13.39
N PRO A 705 17.01 -23.75 -14.74
CA PRO A 705 18.14 -23.45 -15.61
C PRO A 705 18.28 -21.93 -15.81
N SER A 706 18.51 -21.21 -14.71
CA SER A 706 18.57 -19.74 -14.69
C SER A 706 19.99 -19.23 -14.54
N TYR A 707 20.39 -18.29 -15.39
CA TYR A 707 21.60 -17.48 -15.19
C TYR A 707 21.34 -16.17 -14.44
N TRP A 708 20.11 -15.98 -13.95
CA TRP A 708 19.77 -14.79 -13.17
C TRP A 708 20.60 -14.75 -11.88
N PRO A 709 21.26 -13.62 -11.55
CA PRO A 709 22.09 -13.52 -10.36
C PRO A 709 21.22 -13.38 -9.10
N GLU A 710 20.68 -14.49 -8.61
CA GLU A 710 19.88 -14.53 -7.39
C GLU A 710 20.71 -14.08 -6.18
N THR A 711 20.15 -13.21 -5.35
CA THR A 711 20.80 -12.74 -4.11
C THR A 711 20.48 -13.69 -2.95
N SER A 712 19.19 -14.00 -2.77
CA SER A 712 18.64 -15.04 -1.91
C SER A 712 17.22 -15.39 -2.36
N CYS A 713 17.06 -16.60 -2.92
CA CYS A 713 15.82 -17.01 -3.53
C CYS A 713 14.86 -17.59 -2.48
N ILE A 714 13.79 -16.86 -2.14
CA ILE A 714 12.72 -17.35 -1.24
C ILE A 714 12.07 -18.60 -1.84
N THR A 715 11.76 -18.60 -3.13
CA THR A 715 11.20 -19.76 -3.85
C THR A 715 12.05 -21.02 -3.67
N ALA A 716 13.37 -20.90 -3.70
CA ALA A 716 14.26 -22.04 -3.50
C ALA A 716 14.10 -22.64 -2.08
N LEU A 717 14.01 -21.80 -1.05
CA LEU A 717 13.72 -22.26 0.31
C LEU A 717 12.32 -22.90 0.41
N GLU A 718 11.33 -22.35 -0.29
CA GLU A 718 9.96 -22.91 -0.34
C GLU A 718 9.93 -24.29 -1.00
N MET A 719 10.67 -24.49 -2.09
CA MET A 719 10.85 -25.78 -2.76
C MET A 719 11.50 -26.81 -1.82
N LEU A 720 12.58 -26.43 -1.12
CA LEU A 720 13.23 -27.30 -0.13
C LEU A 720 12.27 -27.64 1.03
N ARG A 721 11.52 -26.66 1.53
CA ARG A 721 10.57 -26.85 2.63
C ARG A 721 9.43 -27.80 2.28
N THR A 722 9.06 -27.85 1.00
CA THR A 722 8.00 -28.71 0.46
C THR A 722 8.53 -30.01 -0.14
N GLU A 723 9.79 -30.37 0.09
CA GLU A 723 10.39 -31.63 -0.39
C GLU A 723 10.41 -31.79 -1.93
N VAL A 724 10.51 -30.67 -2.65
CA VAL A 724 10.73 -30.67 -4.09
C VAL A 724 12.21 -30.91 -4.38
N ILE A 725 12.50 -31.81 -5.33
CA ILE A 725 13.87 -32.07 -5.79
C ILE A 725 14.32 -30.89 -6.65
N CYS A 726 15.26 -30.12 -6.11
CA CYS A 726 15.74 -28.89 -6.72
C CYS A 726 16.97 -29.17 -7.59
N VAL A 727 16.85 -28.94 -8.89
CA VAL A 727 17.93 -29.12 -9.88
C VAL A 727 18.18 -27.77 -10.54
N TYR A 728 19.37 -27.19 -10.37
CA TYR A 728 19.57 -25.75 -10.64
C TYR A 728 20.95 -25.39 -11.19
N TYR A 729 21.04 -24.25 -11.88
CA TYR A 729 22.35 -23.67 -12.26
C TYR A 729 23.01 -22.99 -11.06
N PRO A 730 24.25 -23.35 -10.68
CA PRO A 730 24.93 -22.84 -9.49
C PRO A 730 25.49 -21.43 -9.71
N VAL A 731 24.58 -20.44 -9.81
CA VAL A 731 24.89 -19.05 -10.11
C VAL A 731 24.62 -18.16 -8.90
N ALA A 732 25.56 -17.25 -8.61
CA ALA A 732 25.41 -16.20 -7.60
C ALA A 732 25.00 -16.73 -6.20
N GLY A 733 24.20 -15.96 -5.46
CA GLY A 733 23.72 -16.29 -4.12
C GLY A 733 22.73 -17.46 -4.07
N LEU A 734 22.30 -18.02 -5.21
CA LEU A 734 21.52 -19.26 -5.22
C LEU A 734 22.33 -20.41 -4.64
N THR A 735 23.64 -20.46 -4.88
CA THR A 735 24.55 -21.46 -4.29
C THR A 735 24.58 -21.38 -2.77
N ASN A 736 24.64 -20.17 -2.20
CA ASN A 736 24.56 -19.97 -0.75
C ASN A 736 23.17 -20.31 -0.19
N THR A 737 22.12 -20.11 -0.98
CA THR A 737 20.74 -20.41 -0.57
C THR A 737 20.51 -21.91 -0.54
N MET A 738 20.95 -22.64 -1.58
CA MET A 738 20.75 -24.08 -1.74
C MET A 738 21.74 -24.93 -0.93
N GLN A 739 22.97 -24.44 -0.72
CA GLN A 739 24.06 -25.21 -0.11
C GLN A 739 24.15 -26.63 -0.73
N ASP A 740 24.21 -27.65 0.10
CA ASP A 740 24.27 -29.06 -0.30
C ASP A 740 22.88 -29.71 -0.47
N TYR A 741 21.79 -28.92 -0.41
CA TYR A 741 20.41 -29.41 -0.39
C TYR A 741 19.73 -29.42 -1.77
N GLY A 742 20.45 -29.07 -2.82
CA GLY A 742 20.01 -29.18 -4.21
C GLY A 742 21.09 -29.75 -5.11
N ILE A 743 20.71 -30.10 -6.34
CA ILE A 743 21.61 -30.69 -7.32
C ILE A 743 22.08 -29.60 -8.29
N PRO A 744 23.35 -29.16 -8.21
CA PRO A 744 23.89 -28.20 -9.17
C PRO A 744 24.11 -28.88 -10.53
N ILE A 745 23.72 -28.20 -11.60
CA ILE A 745 23.86 -28.67 -12.99
C ILE A 745 24.44 -27.57 -13.89
N LYS A 746 24.96 -27.96 -15.04
CA LYS A 746 25.42 -27.06 -16.09
C LYS A 746 24.57 -27.19 -17.34
N GLU A 747 24.64 -26.19 -18.20
CA GLU A 747 24.02 -26.24 -19.51
C GLU A 747 24.58 -27.41 -20.34
N ASN A 748 23.65 -28.15 -20.95
CA ASN A 748 23.83 -29.41 -21.67
C ASN A 748 24.00 -30.68 -20.80
N GLU A 749 24.05 -30.56 -19.48
CA GLU A 749 24.04 -31.70 -18.55
C GLU A 749 22.64 -31.92 -17.92
N GLU A 750 21.65 -31.07 -18.24
CA GLU A 750 20.39 -30.98 -17.48
C GLU A 750 19.62 -32.31 -17.48
N LEU A 751 19.52 -32.95 -18.65
CA LEU A 751 18.75 -34.19 -18.82
C LEU A 751 19.50 -35.40 -18.24
N ASP A 752 20.81 -35.48 -18.45
CA ASP A 752 21.63 -36.59 -17.95
C ASP A 752 21.62 -36.63 -16.42
N VAL A 753 21.76 -35.47 -15.78
CA VAL A 753 21.66 -35.37 -14.32
C VAL A 753 20.23 -35.66 -13.87
N LEU A 754 19.21 -35.01 -14.45
CA LEU A 754 17.81 -35.23 -14.07
C LEU A 754 17.40 -36.71 -14.12
N PHE A 755 17.82 -37.46 -15.14
CA PHE A 755 17.47 -38.87 -15.31
C PHE A 755 18.32 -39.85 -14.48
N SER A 756 19.41 -39.39 -13.87
CA SER A 756 20.29 -40.22 -13.04
C SER A 756 19.96 -40.20 -11.54
N ILE A 757 19.05 -39.31 -11.11
CA ILE A 757 18.68 -39.13 -9.71
C ILE A 757 17.97 -40.39 -9.19
N THR A 758 18.55 -41.06 -8.20
CA THR A 758 17.98 -42.27 -7.58
C THR A 758 16.98 -41.92 -6.47
N GLU A 759 16.06 -42.84 -6.14
CA GLU A 759 15.12 -42.62 -5.02
C GLU A 759 15.82 -42.42 -3.67
N GLU A 760 16.93 -43.12 -3.42
CA GLU A 760 17.74 -42.93 -2.20
C GLU A 760 18.29 -41.49 -2.10
N GLN A 761 18.80 -40.95 -3.22
CA GLN A 761 19.25 -39.56 -3.26
C GLN A 761 18.09 -38.59 -3.02
N LYS A 762 16.91 -38.86 -3.58
CA LYS A 762 15.72 -38.03 -3.36
C LYS A 762 15.34 -38.01 -1.89
N ASP A 763 15.29 -39.15 -1.21
CA ASP A 763 14.89 -39.23 0.19
C ASP A 763 15.84 -38.45 1.10
N ILE A 764 17.15 -38.52 0.84
CA ILE A 764 18.16 -37.73 1.56
C ILE A 764 17.93 -36.24 1.31
N LEU A 765 17.79 -35.81 0.05
CA LEU A 765 17.59 -34.40 -0.32
C LEU A 765 16.30 -33.82 0.28
N ARG A 766 15.19 -34.57 0.22
CA ARG A 766 13.90 -34.17 0.82
C ARG A 766 14.04 -33.95 2.32
N PHE A 767 14.61 -34.92 3.04
CA PHE A 767 14.74 -34.85 4.49
C PHE A 767 15.65 -33.69 4.92
N THR A 768 16.85 -33.63 4.34
CA THR A 768 17.89 -32.65 4.71
C THR A 768 17.50 -31.23 4.28
N GLY A 769 17.00 -31.07 3.05
CA GLY A 769 16.54 -29.79 2.53
C GLY A 769 15.38 -29.21 3.32
N ARG A 770 14.39 -30.04 3.70
CA ARG A 770 13.28 -29.61 4.57
C ARG A 770 13.79 -29.11 5.92
N LYS A 771 14.68 -29.87 6.59
CA LYS A 771 15.23 -29.49 7.91
C LYS A 771 16.01 -28.18 7.86
N TYR A 772 16.80 -27.99 6.80
CA TYR A 772 17.49 -26.74 6.57
C TYR A 772 16.53 -25.58 6.34
N ALA A 773 15.54 -25.74 5.45
CA ALA A 773 14.56 -24.70 5.14
C ALA A 773 13.73 -24.32 6.38
N GLU A 774 13.33 -25.29 7.21
CA GLU A 774 12.65 -25.06 8.48
C GLU A 774 13.45 -24.16 9.43
N SER A 775 14.79 -24.33 9.46
CA SER A 775 15.69 -23.51 10.27
C SER A 775 15.81 -22.06 9.78
N CYS A 776 15.56 -21.84 8.48
CA CYS A 776 15.58 -20.53 7.83
C CYS A 776 14.26 -19.77 8.04
N SER A 777 13.78 -19.59 9.27
CA SER A 777 12.50 -18.92 9.54
C SER A 777 12.63 -17.39 9.65
N TRP A 778 11.58 -16.64 9.29
CA TRP A 778 11.52 -15.18 9.52
C TRP A 778 11.63 -14.80 11.00
N LYS A 779 11.12 -15.65 11.90
CA LYS A 779 11.31 -15.49 13.35
C LYS A 779 12.79 -15.49 13.73
N ASN A 780 13.56 -16.46 13.21
CA ASN A 780 15.00 -16.52 13.45
C ASN A 780 15.73 -15.32 12.82
N ARG A 781 15.32 -14.89 11.61
CA ARG A 781 15.89 -13.67 10.99
C ARG A 781 15.58 -12.42 11.80
N ALA A 782 14.36 -12.27 12.31
CA ALA A 782 13.97 -11.15 13.15
C ALA A 782 14.77 -11.10 14.44
N ASN A 783 15.11 -12.24 15.05
CA ASN A 783 16.03 -12.28 16.21
C ASN A 783 17.41 -11.73 15.85
N VAL A 784 17.99 -12.15 14.71
CA VAL A 784 19.31 -11.61 14.27
C VAL A 784 19.24 -10.11 14.01
N TRP A 785 18.17 -9.62 13.38
CA TRP A 785 17.94 -8.19 13.18
C TRP A 785 17.77 -7.43 14.51
N THR A 786 17.00 -7.99 15.43
CA THR A 786 16.73 -7.43 16.77
C THR A 786 18.01 -7.37 17.58
N ASP A 787 18.82 -8.43 17.60
CA ASP A 787 20.13 -8.45 18.24
C ASP A 787 21.06 -7.38 17.65
N MET A 788 21.07 -7.23 16.33
CA MET A 788 21.90 -6.22 15.67
C MET A 788 21.47 -4.78 15.98
N MET A 789 20.16 -4.54 16.16
CA MET A 789 19.60 -3.21 16.40
C MET A 789 19.54 -2.81 17.87
N PHE A 790 19.27 -3.78 18.75
CA PHE A 790 18.94 -3.58 20.16
C PHE A 790 19.81 -4.41 21.10
N GLY A 791 20.59 -5.37 20.60
CA GLY A 791 21.39 -6.31 21.40
C GLY A 791 22.58 -5.69 22.14
N ASN A 792 22.74 -4.37 22.12
CA ASN A 792 23.64 -3.64 23.03
C ASN A 792 22.93 -3.16 24.30
N GLU A 793 21.61 -3.36 24.41
CA GLU A 793 20.84 -3.11 25.62
C GLU A 793 20.63 -4.44 26.34
N ILE A 794 21.33 -4.66 27.45
CA ILE A 794 20.99 -5.76 28.36
C ILE A 794 19.59 -5.47 28.92
N ASN A 795 18.56 -6.03 28.30
CA ASN A 795 17.18 -5.87 28.75
C ASN A 795 16.81 -6.87 29.87
N ASP A 796 17.67 -7.84 30.16
CA ASP A 796 17.45 -8.82 31.22
C ASP A 796 18.03 -8.33 32.56
N LYS A 797 17.20 -8.35 33.60
CA LYS A 797 17.55 -7.83 34.92
C LYS A 797 18.60 -8.72 35.61
N ILE A 798 19.82 -8.20 35.79
CA ILE A 798 20.88 -8.91 36.54
C ILE A 798 20.62 -8.83 38.04
N LYS A 799 20.61 -9.98 38.73
CA LYS A 799 20.45 -10.10 40.18
C LYS A 799 21.82 -10.22 40.83
N ILE A 800 22.19 -9.24 41.65
CA ILE A 800 23.50 -9.18 42.29
C ILE A 800 23.36 -9.48 43.78
N ILE A 801 23.94 -10.58 44.24
CA ILE A 801 23.91 -10.99 45.63
C ILE A 801 24.92 -10.13 46.41
N ASN A 802 24.43 -9.36 47.38
CA ASN A 802 25.27 -8.51 48.22
C ASN A 802 24.84 -8.60 49.69
N LEU A 803 25.82 -8.72 50.58
CA LEU A 803 25.60 -8.64 52.02
C LEU A 803 25.37 -7.17 52.40
N GLU A 804 24.30 -6.89 53.16
CA GLU A 804 23.93 -5.53 53.57
C GLU A 804 25.06 -4.82 54.35
N ARG A 805 25.89 -5.58 55.07
CA ARG A 805 27.08 -5.07 55.78
C ARG A 805 28.30 -4.80 54.89
N ARG A 806 28.25 -5.06 53.59
CA ARG A 806 29.34 -4.86 52.61
C ARG A 806 29.00 -3.76 51.58
N PRO A 807 28.79 -2.50 52.01
CA PRO A 807 28.56 -1.40 51.08
C PRO A 807 29.78 -1.13 50.18
N ASP A 808 30.99 -1.46 50.66
CA ASP A 808 32.25 -1.37 49.92
C ASP A 808 32.24 -2.20 48.63
N ARG A 809 31.75 -3.45 48.70
CA ARG A 809 31.62 -4.33 47.52
C ARG A 809 30.52 -3.85 46.59
N LYS A 810 29.41 -3.39 47.16
CA LYS A 810 28.29 -2.83 46.40
C LYS A 810 28.73 -1.63 45.55
N GLU A 811 29.47 -0.69 46.13
CA GLU A 811 30.01 0.48 45.43
C GLU A 811 30.97 0.08 44.31
N LYS A 812 31.92 -0.83 44.58
CA LYS A 812 32.85 -1.35 43.58
C LYS A 812 32.12 -2.04 42.42
N MET A 813 31.07 -2.81 42.69
CA MET A 813 30.29 -3.47 41.66
C MET A 813 29.48 -2.44 40.83
N ILE A 814 28.94 -1.39 41.44
CA ILE A 814 28.27 -0.29 40.72
C ILE A 814 29.24 0.40 39.74
N GLU A 815 30.49 0.65 40.17
CA GLU A 815 31.52 1.22 39.31
C GLU A 815 31.83 0.31 38.11
N GLN A 816 32.04 -0.99 38.34
CA GLN A 816 32.25 -1.96 37.25
C GLN A 816 31.07 -1.98 36.27
N LEU A 817 29.83 -2.04 36.76
CA LEU A 817 28.63 -2.05 35.91
C LEU A 817 28.53 -0.77 35.07
N LYS A 818 28.84 0.38 35.67
CA LYS A 818 28.85 1.67 34.96
C LYS A 818 29.91 1.70 33.87
N GLU A 819 31.12 1.21 34.14
CA GLU A 819 32.20 1.11 33.15
C GLU A 819 31.84 0.17 31.99
N LYS A 820 31.10 -0.91 32.27
CA LYS A 820 30.66 -1.88 31.25
C LYS A 820 29.30 -1.54 30.61
N ASN A 821 28.75 -0.35 30.87
CA ASN A 821 27.46 0.12 30.36
C ASN A 821 26.25 -0.78 30.72
N VAL A 822 26.28 -1.42 31.88
CA VAL A 822 25.18 -2.23 32.38
C VAL A 822 24.23 -1.35 33.21
N THR A 823 23.02 -1.15 32.73
CA THR A 823 22.02 -0.27 33.38
C THR A 823 20.88 -1.01 34.06
N ASN A 824 20.61 -2.27 33.68
CA ASN A 824 19.49 -3.05 34.18
C ASN A 824 19.93 -4.15 35.17
N TYR A 825 20.08 -3.76 36.44
CA TYR A 825 20.47 -4.66 37.52
C TYR A 825 19.73 -4.35 38.83
N GLU A 826 19.71 -5.32 39.74
CA GLU A 826 19.15 -5.19 41.08
C GLU A 826 20.06 -5.89 42.09
N PHE A 827 20.38 -5.18 43.16
CA PHE A 827 21.02 -5.77 44.32
C PHE A 827 19.99 -6.51 45.17
N VAL A 828 20.25 -7.78 45.43
CA VAL A 828 19.44 -8.66 46.24
C VAL A 828 20.15 -8.90 47.57
N ARG A 829 19.41 -8.70 48.67
CA ARG A 829 19.93 -8.88 50.02
C ARG A 829 20.32 -10.34 50.25
N ALA A 830 21.62 -10.59 50.42
CA ALA A 830 22.15 -11.90 50.77
C ALA A 830 21.79 -12.27 52.22
N VAL A 831 21.70 -13.57 52.50
CA VAL A 831 21.51 -14.11 53.85
C VAL A 831 22.85 -14.05 54.59
N ASP A 832 22.90 -13.22 55.62
CA ASP A 832 24.09 -13.08 56.45
C ASP A 832 24.26 -14.29 57.39
N GLY A 833 25.30 -15.10 57.15
CA GLY A 833 25.67 -16.21 58.02
C GLY A 833 25.86 -15.80 59.50
N LYS A 834 26.33 -14.58 59.78
CA LYS A 834 26.49 -14.10 61.17
C LYS A 834 25.16 -13.92 61.88
N GLU A 835 24.10 -13.61 61.15
CA GLU A 835 22.74 -13.40 61.68
C GLU A 835 21.93 -14.70 61.80
N LEU A 836 22.41 -15.79 61.20
CA LEU A 836 21.72 -17.08 61.25
C LEU A 836 21.59 -17.61 62.68
N LYS A 837 20.40 -18.14 62.97
CA LYS A 837 20.09 -18.88 64.19
C LYS A 837 19.78 -20.33 63.85
N PRO A 838 20.12 -21.30 64.72
CA PRO A 838 19.77 -22.69 64.49
C PRO A 838 18.24 -22.84 64.52
N THR A 839 17.66 -23.35 63.43
CA THR A 839 16.24 -23.74 63.32
C THR A 839 16.14 -25.18 62.83
N ASP A 840 15.04 -25.87 63.13
CA ASP A 840 14.81 -27.23 62.65
C ASP A 840 14.83 -27.32 61.12
N GLU A 841 14.33 -26.28 60.44
CA GLU A 841 14.37 -26.17 58.97
C GLU A 841 15.79 -26.14 58.41
N ILE A 842 16.71 -25.38 59.03
CA ILE A 842 18.12 -25.34 58.59
C ILE A 842 18.79 -26.68 58.93
N LYS A 843 18.47 -27.28 60.09
CA LYS A 843 18.99 -28.58 60.48
C LYS A 843 18.62 -29.65 59.46
N GLU A 844 17.35 -29.71 59.06
CA GLU A 844 16.85 -30.68 58.08
C GLU A 844 17.42 -30.42 56.68
N LEU A 845 17.41 -29.17 56.21
CA LEU A 845 17.86 -28.82 54.86
C LEU A 845 19.36 -29.08 54.65
N PHE A 846 20.17 -29.01 55.70
CA PHE A 846 21.62 -29.20 55.65
C PHE A 846 22.09 -30.46 56.39
N ASP A 847 21.21 -31.44 56.61
CA ASP A 847 21.57 -32.65 57.36
C ASP A 847 22.72 -33.45 56.71
N GLY A 848 23.69 -33.83 57.53
CA GLY A 848 24.87 -34.59 57.10
C GLY A 848 25.81 -33.85 56.14
N ASN A 849 25.86 -32.51 56.17
CA ASN A 849 26.76 -31.73 55.32
C ASN A 849 28.25 -31.87 55.67
N CYS A 850 29.12 -31.76 54.66
CA CYS A 850 30.57 -31.90 54.76
C CYS A 850 31.29 -30.68 55.34
N PHE A 851 30.58 -29.57 55.51
CA PHE A 851 31.09 -28.30 56.02
C PHE A 851 30.64 -28.03 57.46
N PHE A 852 30.15 -29.07 58.16
CA PHE A 852 29.80 -29.06 59.59
C PHE A 852 28.89 -27.89 60.02
N TYR A 853 27.93 -27.50 59.18
CA TYR A 853 27.02 -26.37 59.40
C TYR A 853 27.71 -24.99 59.57
N ARG A 854 28.81 -24.76 58.84
CA ARG A 854 29.42 -23.42 58.76
C ARG A 854 28.39 -22.36 58.36
N ARG A 855 28.25 -21.35 59.22
CA ARG A 855 27.28 -20.26 59.09
C ARG A 855 27.39 -19.54 57.74
N SER A 856 28.61 -19.21 57.33
CA SER A 856 28.86 -18.48 56.09
C SER A 856 28.51 -19.30 54.84
N VAL A 857 28.79 -20.61 54.85
CA VAL A 857 28.44 -21.53 53.76
C VAL A 857 26.93 -21.70 53.64
N ILE A 858 26.23 -21.82 54.78
CA ILE A 858 24.76 -21.87 54.81
C ILE A 858 24.15 -20.57 54.31
N GLY A 859 24.67 -19.41 54.74
CA GLY A 859 24.20 -18.10 54.28
C GLY A 859 24.30 -17.93 52.76
N CYS A 860 25.44 -18.35 52.19
CA CYS A 860 25.60 -18.39 50.73
C CYS A 860 24.54 -19.29 50.06
N ALA A 861 24.43 -20.55 50.48
CA ALA A 861 23.47 -21.49 49.90
C ALA A 861 22.01 -20.99 49.97
N LEU A 862 21.60 -20.42 51.11
CA LEU A 862 20.25 -19.87 51.29
C LEU A 862 19.99 -18.66 50.39
N SER A 863 21.01 -17.83 50.12
CA SER A 863 20.88 -16.67 49.22
C SER A 863 20.51 -17.10 47.80
N HIS A 864 21.14 -18.15 47.28
CA HIS A 864 20.85 -18.69 45.94
C HIS A 864 19.50 -19.42 45.92
N VAL A 865 19.21 -20.24 46.93
CA VAL A 865 17.92 -20.96 47.05
C VAL A 865 16.74 -19.98 47.11
N ASN A 866 16.87 -18.86 47.81
CA ASN A 866 15.83 -17.83 47.88
C ASN A 866 15.58 -17.18 46.52
N LEU A 867 16.64 -16.87 45.75
CA LEU A 867 16.51 -16.38 44.38
C LEU A 867 15.84 -17.40 43.45
N TRP A 868 16.12 -18.70 43.62
CA TRP A 868 15.48 -19.74 42.82
C TRP A 868 13.98 -19.87 43.14
N LYS A 869 13.61 -19.77 44.42
CA LYS A 869 12.20 -19.70 44.84
C LYS A 869 11.52 -18.46 44.28
N GLN A 870 12.20 -17.30 44.29
CA GLN A 870 11.71 -16.06 43.72
C GLN A 870 11.44 -16.20 42.22
N LEU A 871 12.37 -16.77 41.45
CA LEU A 871 12.19 -17.00 40.00
C LEU A 871 11.01 -17.94 39.70
N ILE A 872 10.76 -18.96 40.54
CA ILE A 872 9.58 -19.83 40.36
C ILE A 872 8.27 -19.06 40.54
N ALA A 873 8.24 -18.10 41.47
CA ALA A 873 7.07 -17.27 41.74
C ALA A 873 6.94 -16.06 40.79
N ASP A 874 8.00 -15.71 40.05
CA ASP A 874 8.03 -14.59 39.12
C ASP A 874 7.26 -14.94 37.84
N GLU A 875 6.13 -14.29 37.59
CA GLU A 875 5.32 -14.52 36.38
C GLU A 875 5.92 -13.87 35.12
N THR A 876 6.88 -12.96 35.29
CA THR A 876 7.40 -12.08 34.21
C THR A 876 8.72 -12.56 33.60
N SER A 877 9.50 -13.36 34.33
CA SER A 877 10.85 -13.76 33.92
C SER A 877 10.97 -15.28 33.76
N ASP A 878 11.59 -15.77 32.69
CA ASP A 878 11.80 -17.22 32.48
C ASP A 878 13.13 -17.75 33.02
N TYR A 879 14.08 -16.84 33.28
CA TYR A 879 15.38 -17.12 33.87
C TYR A 879 15.87 -15.91 34.67
N TYR A 880 16.83 -16.13 35.56
CA TYR A 880 17.60 -15.06 36.20
C TYR A 880 19.09 -15.16 35.83
N ILE A 881 19.73 -14.00 35.72
CA ILE A 881 21.18 -13.84 35.66
C ILE A 881 21.60 -13.51 37.08
N ILE A 882 22.38 -14.39 37.71
CA ILE A 882 22.76 -14.26 39.11
C ILE A 882 24.28 -14.11 39.18
N ILE A 883 24.73 -13.06 39.88
CA ILE A 883 26.15 -12.73 40.05
C ILE A 883 26.40 -12.33 41.51
N GLU A 884 27.56 -12.64 42.07
CA GLU A 884 28.00 -12.19 43.40
C GLU A 884 28.66 -10.79 43.36
N ASP A 885 28.79 -10.13 44.51
CA ASP A 885 29.30 -8.76 44.61
C ASP A 885 30.83 -8.63 44.54
N ASP A 886 31.57 -9.73 44.64
CA ASP A 886 33.03 -9.78 44.66
C ASP A 886 33.67 -10.32 43.36
N VAL A 887 32.88 -10.34 42.28
CA VAL A 887 33.37 -10.72 40.97
C VAL A 887 34.03 -9.56 40.22
N THR A 888 34.79 -9.93 39.19
CA THR A 888 35.34 -9.03 38.17
C THR A 888 34.66 -9.30 36.83
N LEU A 889 34.18 -8.25 36.17
CA LEU A 889 33.53 -8.32 34.85
C LEU A 889 34.55 -8.17 33.71
N ALA A 890 34.42 -8.96 32.64
CA ALA A 890 35.26 -8.82 31.45
C ALA A 890 35.07 -7.49 30.72
N ASP A 891 36.04 -7.06 29.90
CA ASP A 891 35.98 -5.75 29.22
C ASP A 891 34.79 -5.56 28.28
N ASN A 892 34.42 -6.62 27.54
CA ASN A 892 33.23 -6.65 26.68
C ASN A 892 32.09 -7.44 27.36
N PHE A 893 31.93 -7.30 28.69
CA PHE A 893 30.97 -8.10 29.46
C PHE A 893 29.57 -8.08 28.87
N SER A 894 29.04 -6.91 28.52
CA SER A 894 27.67 -6.75 28.01
C SER A 894 27.45 -7.50 26.70
N ASP A 895 28.34 -7.33 25.73
CA ASP A 895 28.26 -8.02 24.44
C ASP A 895 28.35 -9.54 24.60
N LYS A 896 29.28 -10.00 25.44
CA LYS A 896 29.47 -11.43 25.69
C LYS A 896 28.30 -12.04 26.46
N LEU A 897 27.74 -11.32 27.44
CA LEU A 897 26.57 -11.76 28.18
C LEU A 897 25.37 -11.91 27.23
N ASN A 898 25.14 -10.96 26.32
CA ASN A 898 24.04 -11.05 25.36
C ASN A 898 24.17 -12.28 24.44
N ILE A 899 25.38 -12.60 23.98
CA ILE A 899 25.64 -13.82 23.20
C ILE A 899 25.44 -15.09 24.04
N ALA A 900 25.90 -15.08 25.29
CA ALA A 900 25.70 -16.19 26.23
C ALA A 900 24.20 -16.46 26.46
N LEU A 901 23.40 -15.41 26.66
CA LEU A 901 21.95 -15.50 26.87
C LEU A 901 21.21 -15.97 25.62
N ARG A 902 21.64 -15.54 24.43
CA ARG A 902 21.11 -16.06 23.17
C ARG A 902 21.34 -17.56 23.07
N LYS A 903 22.57 -18.01 23.29
CA LYS A 903 22.92 -19.44 23.24
C LYS A 903 22.20 -20.25 24.32
N PHE A 904 22.03 -19.68 25.51
CA PHE A 904 21.24 -20.26 26.60
C PHE A 904 19.80 -20.54 26.16
N LYS A 905 19.14 -19.57 25.51
CA LYS A 905 17.79 -19.73 24.94
C LYS A 905 17.76 -20.74 23.80
N GLU A 906 18.69 -20.65 22.86
CA GLU A 906 18.78 -21.55 21.69
C GLU A 906 18.94 -23.02 22.06
N LYS A 907 19.66 -23.32 23.16
CA LYS A 907 19.87 -24.69 23.64
C LYS A 907 18.81 -25.16 24.63
N GLU A 908 17.81 -24.34 24.94
CA GLU A 908 16.84 -24.58 26.02
C GLU A 908 17.56 -25.01 27.31
N ALA A 909 18.60 -24.26 27.65
CA ALA A 909 19.45 -24.57 28.78
C ALA A 909 18.71 -24.41 30.11
N ASP A 910 18.91 -25.36 31.01
CA ASP A 910 18.41 -25.25 32.38
C ASP A 910 19.34 -24.35 33.21
N PHE A 911 20.64 -24.40 32.93
CA PHE A 911 21.68 -23.73 33.70
C PHE A 911 22.92 -23.47 32.82
N LEU A 912 23.49 -22.27 32.92
CA LEU A 912 24.71 -21.85 32.21
C LEU A 912 25.68 -21.12 33.14
N TYR A 913 26.91 -21.62 33.28
CA TYR A 913 27.98 -20.90 33.98
C TYR A 913 28.57 -19.78 33.14
N LEU A 914 28.69 -18.60 33.74
CA LEU A 914 29.32 -17.42 33.12
C LEU A 914 30.83 -17.32 33.41
N GLY A 915 31.35 -18.20 34.27
CA GLY A 915 32.78 -18.39 34.50
C GLY A 915 33.07 -19.63 35.33
N ALA A 916 34.31 -20.12 35.28
CA ALA A 916 34.74 -21.28 36.07
C ALA A 916 36.25 -21.24 36.36
N PHE A 917 36.69 -21.88 37.45
CA PHE A 917 38.12 -21.99 37.81
C PHE A 917 38.97 -22.68 36.72
N SER A 918 38.39 -23.63 35.98
CA SER A 918 39.12 -24.39 34.96
C SER A 918 39.38 -23.63 33.67
N ILE A 919 38.79 -22.44 33.51
CA ILE A 919 38.84 -21.66 32.27
C ILE A 919 39.81 -20.50 32.47
N LYS A 920 40.99 -20.58 31.82
CA LYS A 920 42.08 -19.59 31.96
C LYS A 920 42.16 -18.57 30.83
N GLU A 921 41.43 -18.77 29.73
CA GLU A 921 41.47 -17.88 28.58
C GLU A 921 40.43 -16.77 28.69
N GLN A 922 40.89 -15.51 28.58
CA GLN A 922 40.05 -14.35 28.29
C GLN A 922 40.38 -13.89 26.88
N ASN A 923 39.39 -13.89 25.98
CA ASN A 923 39.59 -13.45 24.60
C ASN A 923 38.97 -12.08 24.37
N ASN A 924 39.68 -11.17 23.68
CA ASN A 924 39.12 -9.85 23.36
C ASN A 924 38.19 -9.89 22.13
N TYR A 925 38.17 -11.01 21.39
CA TYR A 925 37.32 -11.18 20.22
C TYR A 925 36.00 -11.90 20.56
N ILE A 926 34.89 -11.18 20.40
CA ILE A 926 33.53 -11.64 20.73
C ILE A 926 33.09 -12.86 19.90
N ASN A 927 33.55 -12.97 18.65
CA ASN A 927 33.10 -13.98 17.68
C ASN A 927 33.44 -15.45 18.01
N LYS A 928 34.21 -15.69 19.09
CA LYS A 928 34.62 -17.03 19.51
C LYS A 928 33.87 -17.55 20.74
N LEU A 929 32.99 -16.75 21.34
CA LEU A 929 32.21 -17.16 22.50
C LEU A 929 31.23 -18.27 22.10
N ASP A 930 31.23 -19.38 22.84
CA ASP A 930 30.31 -20.49 22.68
C ASP A 930 29.95 -21.14 24.02
N ILE A 931 28.87 -21.93 24.05
CA ILE A 931 28.48 -22.72 25.22
C ILE A 931 28.75 -24.21 24.97
N ILE A 932 29.35 -24.87 25.95
CA ILE A 932 29.73 -26.28 25.87
C ILE A 932 28.83 -27.07 26.81
N LYS A 933 28.16 -28.11 26.28
CA LYS A 933 27.36 -29.01 27.11
C LYS A 933 28.27 -29.78 28.04
N ARG A 934 27.95 -29.80 29.33
CA ARG A 934 28.79 -30.47 30.31
C ARG A 934 28.73 -32.00 30.19
N THR A 935 29.91 -32.63 30.09
CA THR A 935 30.10 -34.08 30.02
C THR A 935 31.16 -34.52 31.05
N GLY A 936 30.83 -34.48 32.35
CA GLY A 936 31.71 -35.00 33.42
C GLY A 936 31.74 -34.21 34.73
N GLU A 937 32.67 -34.56 35.63
CA GLU A 937 32.80 -34.07 37.02
C GLU A 937 33.67 -32.80 37.18
N LYS A 938 33.63 -31.85 36.23
CA LYS A 938 34.31 -30.56 36.46
C LYS A 938 33.49 -29.69 37.43
N CYS A 939 34.16 -29.16 38.45
CA CYS A 939 33.56 -28.27 39.44
C CYS A 939 33.48 -26.85 38.87
N GLU A 940 32.28 -26.29 38.81
CA GLU A 940 31.97 -24.99 38.23
C GLU A 940 31.21 -24.14 39.26
N CYS A 941 31.71 -22.94 39.54
CA CYS A 941 31.39 -22.10 40.70
C CYS A 941 30.11 -21.29 40.51
N THR A 942 29.48 -20.88 41.61
CA THR A 942 28.20 -20.17 41.57
C THR A 942 28.30 -18.64 41.65
N TRP A 943 29.49 -18.05 41.55
CA TRP A 943 29.67 -16.58 41.56
C TRP A 943 29.03 -15.85 40.37
N GLY A 944 28.64 -16.55 39.30
CA GLY A 944 28.11 -15.96 38.08
C GLY A 944 27.50 -17.01 37.14
N TYR A 945 26.18 -17.02 36.99
CA TYR A 945 25.47 -18.00 36.17
C TYR A 945 24.09 -17.51 35.71
N VAL A 946 23.51 -18.22 34.76
CA VAL A 946 22.13 -18.08 34.29
C VAL A 946 21.37 -19.35 34.62
N ILE A 947 20.18 -19.24 35.21
CA ILE A 947 19.34 -20.40 35.55
C ILE A 947 17.89 -20.16 35.11
N SER A 948 17.28 -21.16 34.45
CA SER A 948 15.88 -21.08 34.03
C SER A 948 14.92 -21.51 35.14
N LYS A 949 13.63 -21.17 35.01
CA LYS A 949 12.56 -21.71 35.86
C LYS A 949 12.57 -23.23 35.92
N SER A 950 12.84 -23.90 34.79
CA SER A 950 12.99 -25.36 34.73
C SER A 950 14.15 -25.83 35.59
N GLY A 951 15.33 -25.19 35.43
CA GLY A 951 16.50 -25.47 36.26
C GLY A 951 16.24 -25.30 37.76
N CYS A 952 15.59 -24.19 38.16
CA CYS A 952 15.22 -23.96 39.56
C CYS A 952 14.28 -25.03 40.10
N LYS A 953 13.25 -25.43 39.34
CA LYS A 953 12.32 -26.51 39.74
C LYS A 953 13.06 -27.83 39.94
N LYS A 954 13.96 -28.20 39.03
CA LYS A 954 14.78 -29.42 39.13
C LYS A 954 15.66 -29.40 40.39
N MET A 955 16.36 -28.29 40.66
CA MET A 955 17.22 -28.13 41.83
C MET A 955 16.45 -28.14 43.15
N LEU A 956 15.36 -27.38 43.25
CA LEU A 956 14.56 -27.31 44.47
C LEU A 956 13.82 -28.63 44.75
N ASN A 957 13.36 -29.34 43.70
CA ASN A 957 12.78 -30.66 43.86
C ASN A 957 13.82 -31.68 44.36
N TYR A 958 15.07 -31.58 43.92
CA TYR A 958 16.16 -32.39 44.46
C TYR A 958 16.37 -32.14 45.96
N PHE A 959 16.39 -30.86 46.39
CA PHE A 959 16.56 -30.49 47.80
C PHE A 959 15.39 -30.89 48.70
N LYS A 960 14.20 -31.06 48.14
CA LYS A 960 13.04 -31.55 48.90
C LYS A 960 13.24 -32.98 49.43
N TYR A 961 14.00 -33.80 48.70
CA TYR A 961 14.23 -35.22 49.04
C TYR A 961 15.67 -35.49 49.49
N ASN A 962 16.57 -34.51 49.40
CA ASN A 962 17.98 -34.65 49.72
C ASN A 962 18.48 -33.39 50.43
N ALA A 963 19.18 -33.54 51.54
CA ALA A 963 19.86 -32.42 52.20
C ALA A 963 20.98 -31.83 51.33
N ILE A 964 21.25 -30.54 51.49
CA ILE A 964 22.37 -29.82 50.87
C ILE A 964 23.66 -30.18 51.61
N ARG A 965 24.38 -31.20 51.11
CA ARG A 965 25.54 -31.79 51.80
C ARG A 965 26.90 -31.20 51.44
N GLN A 966 26.99 -30.45 50.36
CA GLN A 966 28.18 -29.76 49.85
C GLN A 966 27.92 -28.24 49.76
N ALA A 967 28.95 -27.40 49.68
CA ALA A 967 28.73 -25.98 49.41
C ALA A 967 27.99 -25.81 48.06
N ILE A 968 27.20 -24.74 47.93
CA ILE A 968 26.33 -24.52 46.75
C ILE A 968 27.14 -24.45 45.43
N ASP A 969 28.42 -24.07 45.52
CA ASP A 969 29.41 -24.07 44.44
C ASP A 969 29.74 -25.45 43.88
N TYR A 970 29.57 -26.54 44.65
CA TYR A 970 29.82 -27.91 44.20
C TYR A 970 28.60 -28.46 43.44
N SER A 971 28.17 -27.66 42.47
CA SER A 971 27.06 -27.90 41.58
C SER A 971 27.11 -29.29 40.94
N ALA A 972 28.30 -29.82 40.61
CA ALA A 972 28.50 -31.16 40.09
C ALA A 972 27.74 -32.28 40.85
N TYR A 973 27.58 -32.13 42.16
CA TYR A 973 26.88 -33.11 43.00
C TYR A 973 25.35 -33.02 42.86
N TYR A 974 24.84 -31.83 42.58
CA TYR A 974 23.41 -31.50 42.55
C TYR A 974 22.83 -31.54 41.13
N THR A 975 23.67 -31.23 40.15
CA THR A 975 23.27 -30.99 38.76
C THR A 975 23.20 -32.23 37.89
N ASN A 976 23.46 -33.44 38.41
CA ASN A 976 23.16 -34.68 37.67
C ASN A 976 21.66 -34.83 37.36
N ASN A 977 20.80 -34.03 38.02
CA ASN A 977 19.37 -33.91 37.72
C ASN A 977 19.05 -32.79 36.71
N ILE A 978 20.06 -32.09 36.18
CA ILE A 978 19.94 -31.07 35.15
C ILE A 978 20.45 -31.64 33.82
N GLU A 979 19.52 -31.89 32.91
CA GLU A 979 19.81 -32.50 31.59
C GLU A 979 20.55 -31.54 30.65
N ASN A 980 20.25 -30.24 30.76
CA ASN A 980 20.72 -29.19 29.86
C ASN A 980 21.61 -28.18 30.60
N LEU A 981 22.72 -28.69 31.14
CA LEU A 981 23.75 -27.93 31.83
C LEU A 981 24.90 -27.55 30.88
N TYR A 982 25.26 -26.26 30.87
CA TYR A 982 26.27 -25.68 29.99
C TYR A 982 27.26 -24.78 30.73
N TYR A 983 28.42 -24.55 30.14
CA TYR A 983 29.39 -23.55 30.56
C TYR A 983 29.93 -22.79 29.35
N LEU A 984 30.34 -21.52 29.54
CA LEU A 984 31.00 -20.76 28.47
C LEU A 984 32.41 -21.32 28.22
N ASN A 985 32.87 -21.29 26.96
CA ASN A 985 34.24 -21.65 26.63
C ASN A 985 35.31 -20.63 27.09
N GLU A 986 34.89 -19.45 27.56
CA GLU A 986 35.71 -18.43 28.22
C GLU A 986 34.95 -17.81 29.42
N SER A 987 35.69 -17.33 30.43
CA SER A 987 35.07 -16.70 31.62
C SER A 987 34.77 -15.22 31.36
N ILE A 988 33.51 -14.82 31.52
CA ILE A 988 33.08 -13.41 31.43
C ILE A 988 32.83 -12.79 32.81
N VAL A 989 32.73 -13.64 33.83
CA VAL A 989 32.72 -13.32 35.26
C VAL A 989 33.82 -14.14 35.93
N SER A 990 34.67 -13.50 36.75
CA SER A 990 35.72 -14.21 37.50
C SER A 990 35.80 -13.73 38.96
N ALA A 991 36.22 -14.61 39.87
CA ALA A 991 36.53 -14.26 41.26
C ALA A 991 37.84 -14.92 41.71
N GLN A 992 38.46 -14.36 42.76
CA GLN A 992 39.70 -14.90 43.35
C GLN A 992 39.38 -15.97 44.41
N SER A 993 40.24 -16.99 44.54
CA SER A 993 40.07 -18.10 45.51
C SER A 993 41.38 -18.41 46.24
N PHE A 994 41.27 -18.80 47.53
CA PHE A 994 42.41 -19.12 48.41
C PHE A 994 43.40 -20.13 47.82
N HIS A 995 42.97 -20.98 46.89
CA HIS A 995 43.81 -22.02 46.32
C HIS A 995 44.94 -21.50 45.42
N TYR A 996 44.97 -20.20 45.10
CA TYR A 996 45.88 -19.67 44.09
C TYR A 996 46.83 -18.53 44.52
N GLU A 997 46.55 -17.70 45.54
CA GLU A 997 47.51 -16.72 46.12
C GLU A 997 46.91 -15.87 47.26
N GLY A 998 47.67 -15.62 48.34
CA GLY A 998 47.50 -14.47 49.26
C GLY A 998 46.19 -14.28 50.04
N ASN A 999 46.12 -13.19 50.84
CA ASN A 999 44.97 -12.80 51.68
C ASN A 999 43.75 -12.46 50.79
N VAL A 1000 42.85 -13.42 50.56
CA VAL A 1000 41.62 -13.23 49.76
C VAL A 1000 40.53 -12.57 50.61
N ASP A 1001 39.94 -11.48 50.11
CA ASP A 1001 38.74 -10.86 50.70
C ASP A 1001 37.54 -11.78 50.48
N SER A 1002 37.23 -12.61 51.47
CA SER A 1002 36.09 -13.52 51.46
C SER A 1002 35.42 -13.63 52.84
N ASP A 1003 34.12 -13.39 52.90
CA ASP A 1003 33.28 -13.59 54.09
C ASP A 1003 32.96 -15.08 54.34
N ILE A 1004 33.22 -15.96 53.37
CA ILE A 1004 33.01 -17.41 53.48
C ILE A 1004 34.31 -18.10 53.89
N GLN A 1005 35.41 -17.85 53.19
CA GLN A 1005 36.66 -18.60 53.37
C GLN A 1005 37.34 -18.28 54.71
N ASN A 1006 37.19 -17.05 55.22
CA ASN A 1006 37.81 -16.60 56.48
C ASN A 1006 36.95 -16.86 57.72
N ASN A 1007 35.67 -17.23 57.57
CA ASN A 1007 34.75 -17.46 58.69
C ASN A 1007 34.53 -18.97 58.92
N MET A 1008 34.97 -19.44 60.09
CA MET A 1008 34.86 -20.84 60.52
C MET A 1008 33.77 -21.05 61.58
N ASP A 1009 32.87 -20.08 61.82
CA ASP A 1009 31.79 -20.22 62.79
C ASP A 1009 30.73 -21.22 62.31
N PHE A 1010 30.22 -22.05 63.23
CA PHE A 1010 29.23 -23.09 62.94
C PHE A 1010 27.90 -22.80 63.66
N LEU A 1011 26.79 -23.32 63.14
CA LEU A 1011 25.53 -23.39 63.88
C LEU A 1011 25.56 -24.59 64.81
N ASN A 1012 25.31 -24.35 66.10
CA ASN A 1012 25.15 -25.42 67.06
C ASN A 1012 23.66 -25.80 67.18
N PHE A 1013 23.34 -27.04 66.83
CA PHE A 1013 21.99 -27.63 66.92
C PHE A 1013 21.85 -28.59 68.11
N PHE A 1014 22.86 -28.63 68.99
CA PHE A 1014 22.97 -29.51 70.14
C PHE A 1014 23.14 -28.73 71.44
#